data_AF-A0A2V8S8R1-F1
#
_entry.id   AF-A0A2V8S8R1-F1
#
_cell.length_a   1.000
_cell.length_b   1.000
_cell.length_c   1.000
_cell.angle_alpha   90.00
_cell.angle_beta   90.00
_cell.angle_gamma   90.00
#
_symmetry.space_group_name_H-M   'P 1'
#
loop_
_entity.id
_entity.type
_entity.pdbx_description
1 polymer ?
#
loop_
_entity_poly.entity_id
_entity_poly.type
_entity_poly.pdbx_seq_one_letter_code
_entity_poly.pdbx_strand_id
1 'polypeptide(L)'
;MVFKNFNGAAFWLIDDPQDASDAFQTTVSVFRDSTAGLTNREARRPFSELFRWQCQFQLTLEGIERITFETALATDPAALYAVPLWPLATPAADFALSDFTAGVWVAIDEPAAAQLFTTTPPAGLSAAAVVMPVALGTIAKRQTEAIGPDVARAVIDFTEASPAAWAIGPKAFAMVDGPLPSNDYPAPPKLCDFFLDFEKLGDSWTFKAYSEQIGFGRETQRETYPQTPAREFRGEFVLPTLTEAARFLSFVRAHFGGQSFWTPTWKLAALVPGPVAGGTISFFGRNNLIAGSAVAFVSLYSVDARKVTTADANGFTIDAPVGPYDADQFGVHELKLVRIRTTEQNINWLGNGVSRAALDFREVPAEYTIPADEILGGTIGALPLRVFLYDLETHLGATVNRGRYTSFEKDLAAAGGTYLARQINHSEIRQSTDLDRNEIDLDSENFAGNPLIDLAALRLYAPLFLTVQQATLAGGTVGNLEVIFVGEITGSETTGEKIKAKAVTGGTLFDRLLPRFTAQPTCNYALFSPGCTLLKDNWTFTATISAPGTPGFPFIFSLAGLARVIGAPPVYTADYFAGGWLEFGTGAVREVIPVLRSTLPAGGVFDVTLSRDPRPPFPTGGETVVLYPGCDARRETCIGKFNNYANFGGHPFIPKANSSVVRPEASQNVGKK
;
A
#
# COMPACT_ATOMS: atom_id res chain seq x y z
N MET A 1 -24.32 21.35 -3.90
CA MET A 1 -23.13 20.71 -4.54
C MET A 1 -22.47 21.61 -5.59
N VAL A 2 -21.14 21.83 -5.50
CA VAL A 2 -20.39 22.77 -6.36
C VAL A 2 -19.07 22.17 -6.85
N PHE A 3 -18.74 22.34 -8.13
CA PHE A 3 -17.44 21.94 -8.68
C PHE A 3 -16.32 22.87 -8.19
N LYS A 4 -15.24 22.29 -7.67
CA LYS A 4 -14.07 23.03 -7.17
C LYS A 4 -12.79 22.42 -7.72
N ASN A 5 -11.78 23.28 -7.89
CA ASN A 5 -10.41 22.87 -8.13
C ASN A 5 -9.54 23.49 -7.04
N PHE A 6 -8.85 22.65 -6.26
CA PHE A 6 -8.03 23.09 -5.14
C PHE A 6 -6.72 22.30 -5.09
N ASN A 7 -5.59 23.00 -5.04
CA ASN A 7 -4.24 22.41 -5.06
C ASN A 7 -4.01 21.37 -6.18
N GLY A 8 -4.61 21.61 -7.35
CA GLY A 8 -4.47 20.74 -8.53
C GLY A 8 -5.40 19.51 -8.54
N ALA A 9 -6.24 19.33 -7.51
CA ALA A 9 -7.28 18.30 -7.49
C ALA A 9 -8.63 18.92 -7.86
N ALA A 10 -9.30 18.33 -8.86
CA ALA A 10 -10.66 18.66 -9.25
C ALA A 10 -11.65 17.69 -8.58
N PHE A 11 -12.68 18.24 -7.94
CA PHE A 11 -13.68 17.44 -7.23
C PHE A 11 -15.00 18.21 -7.09
N TRP A 12 -16.06 17.48 -6.76
CA TRP A 12 -17.34 18.06 -6.41
C TRP A 12 -17.49 18.18 -4.89
N LEU A 13 -17.71 19.39 -4.41
CA LEU A 13 -17.96 19.68 -3.00
C LEU A 13 -19.46 19.53 -2.70
N ILE A 14 -19.78 18.73 -1.68
CA ILE A 14 -21.13 18.65 -1.11
C ILE A 14 -21.21 19.69 0.02
N ASP A 15 -21.75 20.87 -0.30
CA ASP A 15 -21.88 22.01 0.61
C ASP A 15 -23.24 22.09 1.33
N ASP A 16 -24.16 21.17 1.01
CA ASP A 16 -25.46 21.06 1.65
C ASP A 16 -25.34 20.34 3.01
N PRO A 17 -25.94 20.87 4.11
CA PRO A 17 -25.87 20.28 5.44
C PRO A 17 -26.70 18.99 5.54
N GLN A 18 -26.32 18.06 6.43
CA GLN A 18 -27.13 16.86 6.67
C GLN A 18 -28.50 17.18 7.24
N ASP A 19 -29.46 16.29 7.00
CA ASP A 19 -30.80 16.37 7.58
C ASP A 19 -30.74 16.32 9.11
N ALA A 20 -31.33 17.31 9.78
CA ALA A 20 -31.28 17.45 11.24
C ALA A 20 -31.93 16.29 12.03
N SER A 21 -32.78 15.50 11.38
CA SER A 21 -33.47 14.35 11.97
C SER A 21 -32.70 13.04 11.91
N ASP A 22 -31.61 12.98 11.14
CA ASP A 22 -30.81 11.76 10.98
C ASP A 22 -29.43 11.91 11.63
N ALA A 23 -28.89 10.79 12.13
CA ALA A 23 -27.57 10.80 12.75
C ALA A 23 -26.49 10.71 11.67
N PHE A 24 -25.55 11.64 11.69
CA PHE A 24 -24.35 11.53 10.86
C PHE A 24 -23.50 10.39 11.43
N GLN A 25 -23.23 9.35 10.64
CA GLN A 25 -22.45 8.21 11.08
C GLN A 25 -21.06 8.29 10.46
N THR A 26 -20.03 8.13 11.27
CA THR A 26 -18.65 8.01 10.79
C THR A 26 -18.04 6.72 11.24
N THR A 27 -17.36 6.03 10.33
CA THR A 27 -16.49 4.90 10.63
C THR A 27 -15.05 5.31 10.39
N VAL A 28 -14.21 5.09 11.39
CA VAL A 28 -12.78 5.33 11.30
C VAL A 28 -12.05 4.00 11.32
N SER A 29 -11.13 3.79 10.38
CA SER A 29 -10.36 2.54 10.29
C SER A 29 -8.86 2.77 10.18
N VAL A 30 -8.09 1.77 10.64
CA VAL A 30 -6.63 1.68 10.51
C VAL A 30 -6.29 0.31 9.94
N PHE A 31 -5.40 0.28 8.95
CA PHE A 31 -4.96 -0.98 8.36
C PHE A 31 -3.89 -1.63 9.24
N ARG A 32 -4.17 -2.83 9.73
CA ARG A 32 -3.28 -3.64 10.56
C ARG A 32 -3.49 -5.13 10.29
N ASP A 33 -2.47 -5.91 10.59
CA ASP A 33 -2.55 -7.37 10.65
C ASP A 33 -2.54 -7.85 12.11
N SER A 34 -3.19 -8.98 12.35
CA SER A 34 -3.29 -9.62 13.66
C SER A 34 -2.98 -11.10 13.50
N THR A 35 -1.95 -11.57 14.20
CA THR A 35 -1.56 -12.97 14.25
C THR A 35 -1.76 -13.49 15.66
N ALA A 36 -2.36 -14.67 15.78
CA ALA A 36 -2.54 -15.34 17.07
C ALA A 36 -1.97 -16.77 16.99
N GLY A 37 -1.11 -17.12 17.94
CA GLY A 37 -0.57 -18.47 18.06
C GLY A 37 -1.58 -19.46 18.64
N LEU A 38 -1.22 -20.75 18.64
CA LEU A 38 -2.03 -21.85 19.21
C LEU A 38 -2.32 -21.69 20.71
N THR A 39 -1.44 -21.00 21.45
CA THR A 39 -1.63 -20.62 22.85
C THR A 39 -2.45 -19.34 23.04
N ASN A 40 -3.02 -18.82 21.94
CA ASN A 40 -3.86 -17.61 21.91
C ASN A 40 -3.11 -16.31 22.29
N ARG A 41 -1.78 -16.36 22.27
CA ARG A 41 -0.90 -15.18 22.36
C ARG A 41 -1.00 -14.41 21.04
N GLU A 42 -1.29 -13.13 21.12
CA GLU A 42 -1.63 -12.30 19.97
C GLU A 42 -0.55 -11.23 19.76
N ALA A 43 -0.11 -11.10 18.52
CA ALA A 43 0.76 -10.03 18.06
C ALA A 43 0.05 -9.26 16.94
N ARG A 44 0.12 -7.94 17.01
CA ARG A 44 -0.52 -7.04 16.06
C ARG A 44 0.50 -6.12 15.45
N ARG A 45 0.36 -5.89 14.15
CA ARG A 45 1.30 -5.09 13.38
C ARG A 45 0.53 -4.09 12.53
N PRO A 46 0.66 -2.78 12.81
CA PRO A 46 0.06 -1.76 11.96
C PRO A 46 0.81 -1.64 10.63
N PHE A 47 0.09 -1.22 9.61
CA PHE A 47 0.60 -0.90 8.27
C PHE A 47 0.25 0.54 7.85
N SER A 48 -0.73 1.19 8.50
CA SER A 48 -1.04 2.62 8.34
C SER A 48 -0.98 3.35 9.68
N GLU A 49 -0.63 4.64 9.66
CA GLU A 49 -0.60 5.52 10.85
C GLU A 49 -1.79 6.49 10.90
N LEU A 50 -2.35 6.80 9.73
CA LEU A 50 -3.46 7.71 9.57
C LEU A 50 -4.79 6.98 9.58
N PHE A 51 -5.80 7.72 9.99
CA PHE A 51 -7.19 7.29 9.93
C PHE A 51 -7.71 7.37 8.52
N ARG A 52 -8.55 6.40 8.16
CA ARG A 52 -9.40 6.46 6.98
C ARG A 52 -10.84 6.61 7.41
N TRP A 53 -11.50 7.62 6.86
CA TRP A 53 -12.87 7.96 7.18
C TRP A 53 -13.85 7.35 6.18
N GLN A 54 -14.92 6.77 6.70
CA GLN A 54 -16.14 6.52 5.96
C GLN A 54 -17.26 7.28 6.64
N CYS A 55 -18.16 7.85 5.86
CA CYS A 55 -19.26 8.65 6.38
C CYS A 55 -20.56 8.19 5.73
N GLN A 56 -21.62 8.12 6.53
CA GLN A 56 -22.97 7.87 6.06
C GLN A 56 -23.90 8.95 6.61
N PHE A 57 -24.60 9.63 5.71
CA PHE A 57 -25.57 10.68 6.07
C PHE A 57 -26.61 10.87 4.96
N GLN A 58 -27.69 11.57 5.30
CA GLN A 58 -28.79 11.89 4.40
C GLN A 58 -28.86 13.39 4.14
N LEU A 59 -29.23 13.72 2.91
CA LEU A 59 -29.46 15.08 2.44
C LEU A 59 -30.83 15.16 1.80
N THR A 60 -31.62 16.15 2.18
CA THR A 60 -32.81 16.57 1.43
C THR A 60 -32.44 17.67 0.45
N LEU A 61 -32.65 17.41 -0.84
CA LEU A 61 -32.32 18.30 -1.94
C LEU A 61 -33.61 18.83 -2.58
N GLU A 62 -33.68 20.13 -2.84
CA GLU A 62 -34.85 20.80 -3.40
C GLU A 62 -34.52 21.56 -4.70
N GLY A 63 -35.46 21.59 -5.64
CA GLY A 63 -35.39 22.45 -6.83
C GLY A 63 -34.11 22.30 -7.66
N ILE A 64 -33.35 23.40 -7.77
CA ILE A 64 -32.14 23.47 -8.60
C ILE A 64 -30.97 22.67 -8.02
N GLU A 65 -30.89 22.52 -6.71
CA GLU A 65 -29.82 21.76 -6.03
C GLU A 65 -29.94 20.28 -6.36
N ARG A 66 -31.18 19.75 -6.36
CA ARG A 66 -31.48 18.38 -6.80
C ARG A 66 -31.00 18.12 -8.23
N ILE A 67 -31.36 19.00 -9.18
CA ILE A 67 -30.98 18.86 -10.59
C ILE A 67 -29.45 18.89 -10.74
N THR A 68 -28.79 19.80 -10.03
CA THR A 68 -27.33 19.95 -10.06
C THR A 68 -26.64 18.70 -9.51
N PHE A 69 -27.13 18.16 -8.41
CA PHE A 69 -26.61 16.95 -7.77
C PHE A 69 -26.78 15.71 -8.66
N GLU A 70 -27.99 15.48 -9.21
CA GLU A 70 -28.26 14.37 -10.13
C GLU A 70 -27.40 14.46 -11.40
N THR A 71 -27.23 15.68 -11.94
CA THR A 71 -26.37 15.91 -13.12
C THR A 71 -24.90 15.65 -12.80
N ALA A 72 -24.42 16.09 -11.64
CA ALA A 72 -23.04 15.85 -11.22
C ALA A 72 -22.73 14.35 -11.06
N LEU A 73 -23.63 13.58 -10.44
CA LEU A 73 -23.51 12.13 -10.32
C LEU A 73 -23.53 11.40 -11.67
N ALA A 74 -24.27 11.91 -12.66
CA ALA A 74 -24.37 11.32 -13.99
C ALA A 74 -23.19 11.64 -14.91
N THR A 75 -22.52 12.79 -14.70
CA THR A 75 -21.50 13.30 -15.63
C THR A 75 -20.17 12.55 -15.55
N ASP A 76 -19.69 12.25 -14.33
CA ASP A 76 -18.42 11.55 -14.14
C ASP A 76 -18.50 10.53 -13.00
N PRO A 77 -18.64 9.23 -13.32
CA PRO A 77 -18.71 8.20 -12.32
C PRO A 77 -17.35 7.89 -11.65
N ALA A 78 -16.23 8.42 -12.14
CA ALA A 78 -14.93 8.28 -11.49
C ALA A 78 -14.55 9.53 -10.68
N ALA A 79 -15.40 10.56 -10.67
CA ALA A 79 -15.11 11.81 -9.98
C ALA A 79 -14.86 11.61 -8.48
N LEU A 80 -13.97 12.45 -7.97
CA LEU A 80 -13.77 12.62 -6.53
C LEU A 80 -14.81 13.59 -5.97
N TYR A 81 -15.27 13.27 -4.77
CA TYR A 81 -16.22 14.06 -4.00
C TYR A 81 -15.54 14.53 -2.73
N ALA A 82 -15.79 15.78 -2.37
CA ALA A 82 -15.36 16.36 -1.11
C ALA A 82 -16.58 16.46 -0.19
N VAL A 83 -16.50 15.79 0.95
CA VAL A 83 -17.53 15.80 1.99
C VAL A 83 -16.98 16.57 3.20
N PRO A 84 -17.57 17.71 3.56
CA PRO A 84 -17.34 18.36 4.84
C PRO A 84 -17.82 17.46 5.99
N LEU A 85 -16.99 17.27 7.01
CA LEU A 85 -17.41 16.58 8.22
C LEU A 85 -18.21 17.54 9.11
N TRP A 86 -19.49 17.70 8.80
CA TRP A 86 -20.42 18.58 9.49
C TRP A 86 -20.47 18.43 11.01
N PRO A 87 -20.36 17.22 11.61
CA PRO A 87 -20.32 17.10 13.07
C PRO A 87 -19.09 17.75 13.73
N LEU A 88 -18.03 17.99 12.95
CA LEU A 88 -16.78 18.62 13.39
C LEU A 88 -16.76 20.13 13.10
N ALA A 89 -17.92 20.70 12.77
CA ALA A 89 -18.13 22.13 12.61
C ALA A 89 -17.67 22.93 13.84
N THR A 90 -16.84 23.94 13.61
CA THR A 90 -16.42 24.90 14.63
C THR A 90 -16.66 26.33 14.13
N PRO A 91 -17.01 27.29 14.99
CA PRO A 91 -17.10 28.69 14.58
C PRO A 91 -15.78 29.16 13.98
N ALA A 92 -15.82 29.93 12.88
CA ALA A 92 -14.62 30.39 12.19
C ALA A 92 -13.67 31.20 13.10
N ALA A 93 -14.22 31.94 14.07
CA ALA A 93 -13.46 32.69 15.08
C ALA A 93 -12.61 31.78 15.99
N ASP A 94 -13.06 30.55 16.23
CA ASP A 94 -12.44 29.59 17.13
C ASP A 94 -11.60 28.53 16.40
N PHE A 95 -11.31 28.72 15.11
CA PHE A 95 -10.55 27.77 14.30
C PHE A 95 -9.22 27.34 14.95
N ALA A 96 -8.51 28.27 15.59
CA ALA A 96 -7.25 27.99 16.29
C ALA A 96 -7.42 26.98 17.45
N LEU A 97 -8.61 26.94 18.06
CA LEU A 97 -9.01 26.05 19.14
C LEU A 97 -9.58 24.71 18.65
N SER A 98 -9.72 24.49 17.33
CA SER A 98 -10.26 23.24 16.79
C SER A 98 -9.45 22.04 17.28
N ASP A 99 -10.13 20.98 17.74
CA ASP A 99 -9.49 19.77 18.28
C ASP A 99 -9.01 18.78 17.20
N PHE A 100 -9.22 19.13 15.92
CA PHE A 100 -8.86 18.30 14.77
C PHE A 100 -7.78 18.95 13.91
N THR A 101 -7.05 18.11 13.19
CA THR A 101 -6.09 18.49 12.16
C THR A 101 -6.56 17.90 10.83
N ALA A 102 -6.54 18.70 9.77
CA ALA A 102 -6.84 18.27 8.41
C ALA A 102 -5.98 19.08 7.43
N GLY A 103 -5.68 18.52 6.26
CA GLY A 103 -4.95 19.24 5.22
C GLY A 103 -5.82 20.22 4.42
N VAL A 104 -7.13 20.01 4.40
CA VAL A 104 -8.11 20.87 3.72
C VAL A 104 -9.30 21.12 4.64
N TRP A 105 -9.71 22.38 4.67
CA TRP A 105 -10.85 22.89 5.41
C TRP A 105 -11.79 23.64 4.47
N VAL A 106 -13.07 23.66 4.81
CA VAL A 106 -14.07 24.50 4.16
C VAL A 106 -14.63 25.50 5.17
N ALA A 107 -14.77 26.74 4.74
CA ALA A 107 -15.52 27.78 5.42
C ALA A 107 -16.85 27.98 4.69
N ILE A 108 -17.95 27.86 5.44
CA ILE A 108 -19.32 28.10 4.96
C ILE A 108 -19.87 29.28 5.74
N ASP A 109 -20.30 30.31 5.02
CA ASP A 109 -20.78 31.57 5.58
C ASP A 109 -22.01 32.00 4.78
N GLU A 110 -23.19 31.49 5.13
CA GLU A 110 -24.40 31.76 4.34
C GLU A 110 -24.76 33.26 4.36
N PRO A 111 -25.10 33.87 3.20
CA PRO A 111 -25.36 33.27 1.89
C PRO A 111 -24.15 33.19 0.94
N ALA A 112 -22.93 33.44 1.42
CA ALA A 112 -21.72 33.36 0.61
C ALA A 112 -21.35 31.91 0.28
N ALA A 113 -20.75 31.72 -0.90
CA ALA A 113 -20.34 30.40 -1.37
C ALA A 113 -19.23 29.80 -0.52
N ALA A 114 -19.24 28.47 -0.37
CA ALA A 114 -18.22 27.72 0.35
C ALA A 114 -16.79 28.01 -0.17
N GLN A 115 -15.87 28.30 0.75
CA GLN A 115 -14.47 28.65 0.46
C GLN A 115 -13.51 27.61 1.07
N LEU A 116 -12.57 27.10 0.27
CA LEU A 116 -11.59 26.10 0.71
C LEU A 116 -10.28 26.75 1.14
N PHE A 117 -9.67 26.24 2.20
CA PHE A 117 -8.39 26.71 2.73
C PHE A 117 -7.61 25.59 3.41
N THR A 118 -6.33 25.83 3.73
CA THR A 118 -5.45 24.83 4.37
C THR A 118 -5.00 25.20 5.78
N THR A 119 -4.59 26.46 5.99
CA THR A 119 -3.88 26.87 7.23
C THR A 119 -4.55 28.00 7.98
N THR A 120 -5.11 28.98 7.27
CA THR A 120 -5.81 30.13 7.88
C THR A 120 -7.18 30.32 7.22
N PRO A 121 -8.24 30.53 8.01
CA PRO A 121 -9.56 30.84 7.47
C PRO A 121 -9.51 32.09 6.56
N PRO A 122 -10.33 32.14 5.50
CA PRO A 122 -10.47 33.33 4.67
C PRO A 122 -10.83 34.59 5.46
N ALA A 123 -10.37 35.75 5.00
CA ALA A 123 -10.72 37.03 5.62
C ALA A 123 -12.15 37.45 5.25
N GLY A 124 -12.82 38.17 6.16
CA GLY A 124 -14.15 38.75 5.91
C GLY A 124 -15.34 37.82 6.15
N LEU A 125 -15.13 36.68 6.81
CA LEU A 125 -16.19 35.78 7.27
C LEU A 125 -17.07 36.45 8.34
N SER A 126 -18.38 36.21 8.27
CA SER A 126 -19.33 36.66 9.29
C SER A 126 -19.14 35.91 10.61
N ALA A 127 -19.74 36.42 11.69
CA ALA A 127 -19.72 35.74 12.99
C ALA A 127 -20.49 34.41 13.00
N ALA A 128 -21.35 34.17 12.00
CA ALA A 128 -22.10 32.92 11.83
C ALA A 128 -21.34 31.89 10.97
N ALA A 129 -20.18 32.26 10.42
CA ALA A 129 -19.39 31.38 9.58
C ALA A 129 -18.86 30.18 10.37
N VAL A 130 -18.98 29.00 9.75
CA VAL A 130 -18.53 27.74 10.31
C VAL A 130 -17.40 27.18 9.46
N VAL A 131 -16.38 26.64 10.12
CA VAL A 131 -15.27 25.93 9.48
C VAL A 131 -15.29 24.47 9.88
N MET A 132 -14.99 23.60 8.92
CA MET A 132 -14.98 22.15 9.14
C MET A 132 -13.95 21.46 8.23
N PRO A 133 -13.39 20.33 8.65
CA PRO A 133 -12.43 19.58 7.85
C PRO A 133 -13.15 18.86 6.71
N VAL A 134 -12.45 18.69 5.59
CA VAL A 134 -13.01 18.12 4.37
C VAL A 134 -12.31 16.81 4.02
N ALA A 135 -13.09 15.74 3.88
CA ALA A 135 -12.59 14.46 3.41
C ALA A 135 -12.80 14.36 1.89
N LEU A 136 -11.75 13.97 1.17
CA LEU A 136 -11.83 13.71 -0.28
C LEU A 136 -11.94 12.21 -0.53
N GLY A 137 -12.83 11.79 -1.41
CA GLY A 137 -13.02 10.37 -1.68
C GLY A 137 -14.08 10.06 -2.70
N THR A 138 -14.62 8.86 -2.60
CA THR A 138 -15.61 8.33 -3.55
C THR A 138 -16.92 8.04 -2.83
N ILE A 139 -18.03 8.20 -3.54
CA ILE A 139 -19.36 7.84 -3.06
C ILE A 139 -19.75 6.48 -3.65
N ALA A 140 -20.01 5.52 -2.77
CA ALA A 140 -20.38 4.14 -3.14
C ALA A 140 -21.84 4.05 -3.57
N LYS A 141 -22.75 4.69 -2.81
CA LYS A 141 -24.19 4.73 -3.11
C LYS A 141 -24.57 6.04 -3.80
N ARG A 142 -24.97 5.97 -5.06
CA ARG A 142 -25.24 7.14 -5.92
C ARG A 142 -26.70 7.24 -6.33
N GLN A 143 -27.58 6.97 -5.39
CA GLN A 143 -29.02 6.91 -5.63
C GLN A 143 -29.72 8.05 -4.90
N THR A 144 -30.65 8.70 -5.59
CA THR A 144 -31.60 9.64 -5.02
C THR A 144 -32.99 9.00 -5.00
N GLU A 145 -33.71 9.20 -3.90
CA GLU A 145 -35.10 8.75 -3.72
C GLU A 145 -36.01 9.98 -3.78
N ALA A 146 -36.93 10.03 -4.74
CA ALA A 146 -37.90 11.12 -4.80
C ALA A 146 -38.90 11.01 -3.65
N ILE A 147 -38.99 12.06 -2.81
CA ILE A 147 -40.00 12.18 -1.75
C ILE A 147 -41.19 13.01 -2.24
N GLY A 148 -40.95 13.97 -3.12
CA GLY A 148 -41.95 14.85 -3.71
C GLY A 148 -41.66 15.15 -5.17
N PRO A 149 -42.50 16.00 -5.81
CA PRO A 149 -42.32 16.36 -7.23
C PRO A 149 -41.05 17.19 -7.48
N ASP A 150 -40.56 17.93 -6.48
CA ASP A 150 -39.37 18.78 -6.57
C ASP A 150 -38.38 18.58 -5.40
N VAL A 151 -38.59 17.51 -4.63
CA VAL A 151 -37.79 17.18 -3.44
C VAL A 151 -37.31 15.74 -3.55
N ALA A 152 -36.01 15.53 -3.40
CA ALA A 152 -35.41 14.20 -3.38
C ALA A 152 -34.48 14.05 -2.18
N ARG A 153 -34.34 12.82 -1.71
CA ARG A 153 -33.42 12.45 -0.65
C ARG A 153 -32.24 11.69 -1.22
N ALA A 154 -31.03 12.14 -0.91
CA ALA A 154 -29.81 11.44 -1.25
C ALA A 154 -29.26 10.75 0.00
N VAL A 155 -28.95 9.46 -0.10
CA VAL A 155 -28.18 8.73 0.93
C VAL A 155 -26.74 8.69 0.46
N ILE A 156 -25.85 9.34 1.20
CA ILE A 156 -24.43 9.44 0.85
C ILE A 156 -23.65 8.42 1.66
N ASP A 157 -23.15 7.40 0.98
CA ASP A 157 -22.17 6.45 1.54
C ASP A 157 -20.79 6.82 0.99
N PHE A 158 -20.04 7.59 1.78
CA PHE A 158 -18.75 8.14 1.41
C PHE A 158 -17.60 7.29 1.96
N THR A 159 -16.58 7.04 1.14
CA THR A 159 -15.31 6.43 1.54
C THR A 159 -14.16 7.34 1.14
N GLU A 160 -13.32 7.70 2.11
CA GLU A 160 -12.13 8.52 1.90
C GLU A 160 -11.14 7.82 0.95
N ALA A 161 -10.70 8.58 -0.06
CA ALA A 161 -9.64 8.21 -0.99
C ALA A 161 -8.72 9.43 -1.19
N SER A 162 -8.34 10.05 -0.07
CA SER A 162 -7.54 11.27 -0.05
C SER A 162 -6.03 10.94 0.01
N PRO A 163 -5.15 11.81 -0.52
CA PRO A 163 -3.73 11.74 -0.23
C PRO A 163 -3.48 11.88 1.27
N ALA A 164 -2.43 11.23 1.81
CA ALA A 164 -2.09 11.30 3.23
C ALA A 164 -1.88 12.73 3.80
N ALA A 165 -1.57 13.70 2.93
CA ALA A 165 -1.47 15.11 3.31
C ALA A 165 -2.82 15.75 3.68
N TRP A 166 -3.94 15.19 3.20
CA TRP A 166 -5.30 15.69 3.44
C TRP A 166 -6.02 14.91 4.53
N ALA A 167 -5.38 13.88 5.10
CA ALA A 167 -5.96 13.04 6.13
C ALA A 167 -6.43 13.84 7.34
N ILE A 168 -7.60 13.48 7.84
CA ILE A 168 -8.22 14.09 9.01
C ILE A 168 -7.86 13.25 10.23
N GLY A 169 -7.39 13.91 11.29
CA GLY A 169 -7.07 13.26 12.55
C GLY A 169 -7.30 14.16 13.76
N PRO A 170 -7.51 13.58 14.95
CA PRO A 170 -7.58 14.35 16.18
C PRO A 170 -6.19 14.91 16.54
N LYS A 171 -6.15 16.05 17.22
CA LYS A 171 -4.93 16.54 17.88
C LYS A 171 -4.47 15.54 18.97
N ALA A 172 -3.21 15.65 19.37
CA ALA A 172 -2.68 14.82 20.44
C ALA A 172 -3.26 15.25 21.79
N PHE A 173 -3.85 14.30 22.53
CA PHE A 173 -4.34 14.52 23.88
C PHE A 173 -3.55 13.69 24.89
N ALA A 174 -3.32 14.24 26.08
CA ALA A 174 -2.74 13.49 27.18
C ALA A 174 -3.78 12.54 27.76
N MET A 175 -3.43 11.25 27.85
CA MET A 175 -4.28 10.22 28.45
C MET A 175 -3.81 9.90 29.87
N VAL A 176 -4.76 9.55 30.74
CA VAL A 176 -4.48 9.16 32.13
C VAL A 176 -3.71 7.84 32.14
N ASP A 177 -2.67 7.78 32.97
CA ASP A 177 -1.88 6.57 33.18
C ASP A 177 -2.58 5.62 34.15
N GLY A 178 -2.59 4.32 33.82
CA GLY A 178 -2.99 3.27 34.73
C GLY A 178 -1.81 2.70 35.53
N PRO A 179 -2.06 1.72 36.42
CA PRO A 179 -1.01 1.05 37.16
C PRO A 179 -0.11 0.21 36.24
N LEU A 180 1.16 0.05 36.63
CA LEU A 180 2.10 -0.79 35.91
C LEU A 180 1.78 -2.30 36.15
N PRO A 181 1.51 -3.10 35.09
CA PRO A 181 1.23 -4.53 35.24
C PRO A 181 2.46 -5.28 35.79
N SER A 182 3.58 -5.19 35.08
CA SER A 182 4.89 -5.79 35.41
C SER A 182 6.03 -4.84 35.04
N ASN A 183 7.25 -5.14 35.49
CA ASN A 183 8.45 -4.34 35.19
C ASN A 183 8.89 -4.43 33.71
N ASP A 184 8.27 -5.30 32.92
CA ASP A 184 8.59 -5.49 31.50
C ASP A 184 7.98 -4.39 30.61
N TYR A 185 7.03 -3.62 31.15
CA TYR A 185 6.43 -2.49 30.46
C TYR A 185 7.35 -1.26 30.54
N PRO A 186 7.70 -0.63 29.40
CA PRO A 186 8.54 0.57 29.39
C PRO A 186 7.83 1.81 29.96
N ALA A 187 6.49 1.82 29.93
CA ALA A 187 5.64 2.88 30.47
C ALA A 187 4.29 2.28 30.93
N PRO A 188 3.60 2.92 31.89
CA PRO A 188 2.28 2.48 32.33
C PRO A 188 1.28 2.47 31.16
N PRO A 189 0.52 1.38 30.96
CA PRO A 189 -0.59 1.36 30.01
C PRO A 189 -1.61 2.44 30.36
N LYS A 190 -2.21 3.06 29.33
CA LYS A 190 -3.21 4.11 29.52
C LYS A 190 -4.52 3.56 30.08
N LEU A 191 -5.30 4.43 30.70
CA LEU A 191 -6.62 4.12 31.25
C LEU A 191 -7.71 4.61 30.29
N CYS A 192 -8.71 3.76 30.05
CA CYS A 192 -9.95 4.16 29.40
C CYS A 192 -10.85 4.85 30.43
N ASP A 193 -10.90 6.17 30.39
CA ASP A 193 -11.57 7.05 31.37
C ASP A 193 -12.87 7.68 30.85
N PHE A 194 -13.41 7.16 29.75
CA PHE A 194 -14.61 7.69 29.10
C PHE A 194 -15.91 7.22 29.79
N PHE A 195 -16.95 8.04 29.69
CA PHE A 195 -18.26 7.73 30.27
C PHE A 195 -19.00 6.66 29.47
N LEU A 196 -19.34 5.58 30.16
CA LEU A 196 -20.06 4.44 29.62
C LEU A 196 -21.59 4.66 29.72
N ASP A 197 -22.32 4.30 28.66
CA ASP A 197 -23.76 4.10 28.69
C ASP A 197 -24.08 2.73 29.34
N PHE A 198 -24.56 2.76 30.58
CA PHE A 198 -24.87 1.54 31.34
C PHE A 198 -26.05 0.74 30.76
N GLU A 199 -26.92 1.35 29.95
CA GLU A 199 -28.10 0.66 29.39
C GLU A 199 -27.71 -0.39 28.34
N LYS A 200 -26.52 -0.26 27.74
CA LYS A 200 -26.08 -1.09 26.61
C LYS A 200 -24.76 -1.81 26.87
N LEU A 201 -24.54 -2.19 28.12
CA LEU A 201 -23.36 -2.95 28.53
C LEU A 201 -23.42 -4.40 28.04
N GLY A 202 -22.47 -4.80 27.19
CA GLY A 202 -22.29 -6.20 26.76
C GLY A 202 -21.03 -6.80 27.38
N ASP A 203 -21.16 -7.83 28.23
CA ASP A 203 -20.02 -8.58 28.77
C ASP A 203 -20.16 -10.07 28.46
N SER A 204 -19.08 -10.68 27.96
CA SER A 204 -19.04 -12.08 27.55
C SER A 204 -17.69 -12.71 27.89
N TRP A 205 -17.70 -14.02 28.13
CA TRP A 205 -16.48 -14.76 28.45
C TRP A 205 -16.29 -15.88 27.44
N THR A 206 -15.13 -15.92 26.79
CA THR A 206 -14.87 -16.87 25.70
C THR A 206 -13.73 -17.82 26.08
N PHE A 207 -13.94 -19.12 25.81
CA PHE A 207 -12.95 -20.17 25.96
C PHE A 207 -12.89 -20.97 24.64
N LYS A 208 -11.71 -21.07 24.04
CA LYS A 208 -11.52 -21.82 22.79
C LYS A 208 -11.12 -23.25 23.10
N ALA A 209 -11.96 -24.21 22.69
CA ALA A 209 -11.63 -25.63 22.67
C ALA A 209 -11.58 -26.11 21.21
N TYR A 210 -10.47 -26.73 20.80
CA TYR A 210 -10.36 -27.31 19.47
C TYR A 210 -10.87 -28.76 19.50
N SER A 211 -11.88 -29.03 18.67
CA SER A 211 -12.38 -30.38 18.46
C SER A 211 -12.44 -30.67 16.97
N GLU A 212 -11.76 -31.73 16.53
CA GLU A 212 -11.81 -32.19 15.15
C GLU A 212 -12.33 -33.64 15.12
N GLN A 213 -13.20 -33.93 14.15
CA GLN A 213 -13.66 -35.28 13.90
C GLN A 213 -12.74 -35.93 12.87
N ILE A 214 -11.86 -36.82 13.32
CA ILE A 214 -10.99 -37.57 12.42
C ILE A 214 -11.67 -38.90 12.05
N GLY A 215 -12.03 -39.04 10.77
CA GLY A 215 -12.66 -40.24 10.22
C GLY A 215 -14.17 -40.36 10.48
N PHE A 216 -14.74 -41.52 10.15
CA PHE A 216 -16.19 -41.79 10.24
C PHE A 216 -16.67 -42.16 11.66
N GLY A 217 -15.77 -42.14 12.64
CA GLY A 217 -16.09 -42.42 14.04
C GLY A 217 -16.96 -41.33 14.66
N ARG A 218 -17.71 -41.68 15.71
CA ARG A 218 -18.54 -40.71 16.47
C ARG A 218 -17.76 -39.94 17.53
N GLU A 219 -16.54 -40.39 17.84
CA GLU A 219 -15.68 -39.74 18.82
C GLU A 219 -14.84 -38.65 18.14
N THR A 220 -14.86 -37.46 18.73
CA THR A 220 -14.04 -36.34 18.27
C THR A 220 -12.75 -36.30 19.07
N GLN A 221 -11.62 -36.14 18.38
CA GLN A 221 -10.37 -35.82 19.05
C GLN A 221 -10.50 -34.41 19.62
N ARG A 222 -10.25 -34.27 20.92
CA ARG A 222 -10.27 -32.99 21.62
C ARG A 222 -8.87 -32.71 22.11
N GLU A 223 -8.29 -31.61 21.63
CA GLU A 223 -7.02 -31.10 22.13
C GLU A 223 -7.29 -29.75 22.79
N THR A 224 -6.91 -29.64 24.06
CA THR A 224 -6.98 -28.38 24.79
C THR A 224 -5.56 -27.89 25.00
N TYR A 225 -5.14 -26.92 24.20
CA TYR A 225 -3.90 -26.20 24.47
C TYR A 225 -4.08 -25.43 25.80
N PRO A 226 -3.04 -25.34 26.65
CA PRO A 226 -3.11 -24.55 27.87
C PRO A 226 -3.26 -23.07 27.50
N GLN A 227 -4.49 -22.58 27.52
CA GLN A 227 -4.84 -21.20 27.23
C GLN A 227 -5.43 -20.56 28.49
N THR A 228 -4.96 -19.37 28.82
CA THR A 228 -5.61 -18.56 29.84
C THR A 228 -6.89 -17.97 29.23
N PRO A 229 -8.06 -18.19 29.84
CA PRO A 229 -9.30 -17.65 29.32
C PRO A 229 -9.26 -16.11 29.31
N ALA A 230 -9.83 -15.51 28.26
CA ALA A 230 -9.86 -14.06 28.08
C ALA A 230 -11.32 -13.57 28.12
N ARG A 231 -11.55 -12.43 28.78
CA ARG A 231 -12.84 -11.73 28.71
C ARG A 231 -12.98 -10.93 27.42
N GLU A 232 -14.19 -10.88 26.89
CA GLU A 232 -14.57 -10.02 25.76
C GLU A 232 -15.68 -9.08 26.20
N PHE A 233 -15.44 -7.79 26.01
CA PHE A 233 -16.31 -6.74 26.50
C PHE A 233 -16.67 -5.80 25.36
N ARG A 234 -17.93 -5.34 25.34
CA ARG A 234 -18.39 -4.27 24.47
C ARG A 234 -18.93 -3.13 25.32
N GLY A 235 -18.30 -1.97 25.21
CA GLY A 235 -18.72 -0.75 25.87
C GLY A 235 -19.23 0.27 24.87
N GLU A 236 -20.39 0.85 25.15
CA GLU A 236 -20.90 2.01 24.43
C GLU A 236 -20.62 3.25 25.28
N PHE A 237 -19.97 4.25 24.69
CA PHE A 237 -19.50 5.46 25.36
C PHE A 237 -20.30 6.67 24.86
N VAL A 238 -20.70 7.54 25.78
CA VAL A 238 -21.34 8.81 25.47
C VAL A 238 -20.28 9.90 25.59
N LEU A 239 -20.13 10.68 24.53
CA LEU A 239 -19.13 11.73 24.40
C LEU A 239 -19.90 13.05 24.34
N PRO A 240 -20.05 13.77 25.48
CA PRO A 240 -20.92 14.94 25.59
C PRO A 240 -20.40 16.18 24.85
N THR A 241 -19.12 16.24 24.48
CA THR A 241 -18.52 17.40 23.80
C THR A 241 -17.65 16.96 22.64
N LEU A 242 -17.43 17.89 21.69
CA LEU A 242 -16.54 17.67 20.55
C LEU A 242 -15.09 17.38 20.99
N THR A 243 -14.63 18.06 22.05
CA THR A 243 -13.31 17.84 22.64
C THR A 243 -13.18 16.43 23.22
N GLU A 244 -14.22 15.92 23.87
CA GLU A 244 -14.23 14.54 24.38
C GLU A 244 -14.27 13.53 23.24
N ALA A 245 -14.98 13.82 22.14
CA ALA A 245 -14.95 13.01 20.93
C ALA A 245 -13.56 12.99 20.27
N ALA A 246 -12.88 14.13 20.21
CA ALA A 246 -11.51 14.23 19.71
C ALA A 246 -10.52 13.49 20.62
N ARG A 247 -10.68 13.60 21.95
CA ARG A 247 -9.88 12.84 22.95
C ARG A 247 -10.10 11.34 22.75
N PHE A 248 -11.33 10.90 22.58
CA PHE A 248 -11.68 9.51 22.30
C PHE A 248 -11.04 9.00 21.01
N LEU A 249 -11.15 9.74 19.91
CA LEU A 249 -10.49 9.39 18.66
C LEU A 249 -8.96 9.36 18.80
N SER A 250 -8.37 10.26 19.59
CA SER A 250 -6.93 10.29 19.86
C SER A 250 -6.49 9.04 20.65
N PHE A 251 -7.29 8.63 21.64
CA PHE A 251 -7.09 7.39 22.38
C PHE A 251 -7.15 6.17 21.45
N VAL A 252 -8.21 6.09 20.66
CA VAL A 252 -8.42 5.03 19.68
C VAL A 252 -7.26 4.96 18.67
N ARG A 253 -6.74 6.11 18.21
CA ARG A 253 -5.57 6.18 17.31
C ARG A 253 -4.32 5.56 17.93
N ALA A 254 -4.05 5.87 19.19
CA ALA A 254 -2.87 5.37 19.90
C ALA A 254 -2.95 3.85 20.14
N HIS A 255 -4.15 3.30 20.32
CA HIS A 255 -4.36 1.89 20.68
C HIS A 255 -4.70 0.96 19.50
N PHE A 256 -5.08 1.49 18.33
CA PHE A 256 -5.32 0.68 17.13
C PHE A 256 -4.08 -0.09 16.65
N GLY A 257 -2.87 0.46 16.86
CA GLY A 257 -1.61 -0.23 16.58
C GLY A 257 -1.38 -1.50 17.40
N GLY A 258 -2.26 -1.78 18.38
CA GLY A 258 -2.21 -2.98 19.21
C GLY A 258 -1.69 -2.71 20.62
N GLN A 259 -1.52 -1.46 21.04
CA GLN A 259 -1.09 -1.14 22.41
C GLN A 259 -2.17 -1.55 23.42
N SER A 260 -1.78 -2.26 24.48
CA SER A 260 -2.68 -2.63 25.57
C SER A 260 -3.05 -1.43 26.43
N PHE A 261 -4.23 -1.43 27.02
CA PHE A 261 -4.69 -0.40 27.97
C PHE A 261 -5.60 -1.01 29.03
N TRP A 262 -5.81 -0.25 30.10
CA TRP A 262 -6.68 -0.61 31.20
C TRP A 262 -8.11 -0.15 30.91
N THR A 263 -9.07 -1.06 31.09
CA THR A 263 -10.50 -0.71 31.11
C THR A 263 -11.12 -1.19 32.42
N PRO A 264 -11.99 -0.40 33.06
CA PRO A 264 -12.87 -0.91 34.09
C PRO A 264 -13.76 -2.02 33.49
N THR A 265 -14.20 -2.95 34.33
CA THR A 265 -15.23 -3.93 33.94
C THR A 265 -16.64 -3.41 34.16
N TRP A 266 -16.78 -2.24 34.82
CA TRP A 266 -18.04 -1.65 35.28
C TRP A 266 -18.93 -2.59 36.12
N LYS A 267 -18.40 -3.74 36.52
CA LYS A 267 -18.94 -4.65 37.53
C LYS A 267 -18.30 -4.32 38.87
N LEU A 268 -19.11 -4.22 39.92
CA LEU A 268 -18.60 -3.94 41.26
C LEU A 268 -17.72 -5.10 41.74
N ALA A 269 -16.46 -4.80 42.03
CA ALA A 269 -15.49 -5.74 42.59
C ALA A 269 -15.52 -5.74 44.13
N ALA A 270 -15.80 -4.58 44.73
CA ALA A 270 -15.97 -4.40 46.17
C ALA A 270 -17.00 -3.31 46.45
N LEU A 271 -17.74 -3.45 47.56
CA LEU A 271 -18.64 -2.42 48.09
C LEU A 271 -17.96 -1.75 49.27
N VAL A 272 -17.76 -0.43 49.18
CA VAL A 272 -17.10 0.36 50.23
C VAL A 272 -18.17 1.13 51.02
N PRO A 273 -18.27 0.94 52.35
CA PRO A 273 -19.37 1.47 53.15
C PRO A 273 -19.19 2.92 53.63
N GLY A 274 -18.13 3.62 53.22
CA GLY A 274 -17.80 4.95 53.74
C GLY A 274 -16.87 5.74 52.80
N PRO A 275 -16.62 7.03 53.10
CA PRO A 275 -15.78 7.87 52.27
C PRO A 275 -14.33 7.38 52.26
N VAL A 276 -13.65 7.54 51.13
CA VAL A 276 -12.27 7.09 50.93
C VAL A 276 -11.36 8.29 50.68
N ALA A 277 -10.28 8.40 51.45
CA ALA A 277 -9.24 9.42 51.26
C ALA A 277 -7.82 8.88 51.59
N GLY A 278 -7.65 7.56 51.77
CA GLY A 278 -6.42 6.94 52.27
C GLY A 278 -6.08 5.63 51.57
N GLY A 279 -4.87 5.10 51.84
CA GLY A 279 -4.34 3.90 51.17
C GLY A 279 -4.82 2.55 51.70
N THR A 280 -5.61 2.52 52.78
CA THR A 280 -6.22 1.30 53.34
C THR A 280 -7.73 1.47 53.37
N ILE A 281 -8.45 0.54 52.74
CA ILE A 281 -9.89 0.65 52.52
C ILE A 281 -10.56 -0.60 53.08
N SER A 282 -11.46 -0.40 54.03
CA SER A 282 -12.35 -1.44 54.55
C SER A 282 -13.56 -1.63 53.63
N PHE A 283 -14.02 -2.86 53.43
CA PHE A 283 -15.20 -3.16 52.60
C PHE A 283 -16.29 -3.90 53.38
N PHE A 284 -17.48 -4.03 52.78
CA PHE A 284 -18.60 -4.78 53.36
C PHE A 284 -19.02 -5.96 52.47
N GLY A 285 -18.87 -7.19 52.99
CA GLY A 285 -19.51 -8.42 52.49
C GLY A 285 -18.91 -9.08 51.23
N ARG A 286 -18.65 -8.33 50.14
CA ARG A 286 -18.26 -8.90 48.84
C ARG A 286 -16.87 -8.41 48.41
N ASN A 287 -15.90 -9.33 48.29
CA ASN A 287 -14.55 -9.06 47.78
C ASN A 287 -14.15 -10.10 46.75
N ASN A 288 -13.89 -9.66 45.51
CA ASN A 288 -13.34 -10.50 44.44
C ASN A 288 -11.90 -10.07 44.06
N LEU A 289 -11.24 -9.28 44.91
CA LEU A 289 -9.91 -8.74 44.71
C LEU A 289 -8.86 -9.62 45.38
N ILE A 290 -7.74 -9.80 44.68
CA ILE A 290 -6.54 -10.48 45.19
C ILE A 290 -5.36 -9.51 45.14
N ALA A 291 -4.34 -9.77 45.95
CA ALA A 291 -3.09 -9.01 45.88
C ALA A 291 -2.50 -9.08 44.46
N GLY A 292 -2.10 -7.94 43.92
CA GLY A 292 -1.60 -7.78 42.55
C GLY A 292 -2.67 -7.39 41.51
N SER A 293 -3.97 -7.52 41.82
CA SER A 293 -5.04 -7.04 40.94
C SER A 293 -5.05 -5.52 40.81
N ALA A 294 -5.50 -5.01 39.67
CA ALA A 294 -5.74 -3.59 39.45
C ALA A 294 -7.23 -3.25 39.66
N VAL A 295 -7.51 -2.08 40.24
CA VAL A 295 -8.85 -1.60 40.54
C VAL A 295 -9.06 -0.16 40.09
N ALA A 296 -10.27 0.16 39.69
CA ALA A 296 -10.70 1.51 39.33
C ALA A 296 -11.77 2.00 40.30
N PHE A 297 -11.59 3.20 40.83
CA PHE A 297 -12.61 3.96 41.53
C PHE A 297 -13.30 4.82 40.49
N VAL A 298 -14.54 4.45 40.14
CA VAL A 298 -15.32 5.16 39.13
C VAL A 298 -16.35 6.01 39.84
N SER A 299 -16.32 7.31 39.58
CA SER A 299 -17.37 8.27 39.96
C SER A 299 -17.95 8.91 38.69
N LEU A 300 -18.96 9.76 38.85
CA LEU A 300 -19.52 10.55 37.75
C LEU A 300 -18.53 11.55 37.12
N TYR A 301 -17.39 11.81 37.74
CA TYR A 301 -16.47 12.87 37.33
C TYR A 301 -15.01 12.44 37.20
N SER A 302 -14.65 11.26 37.70
CA SER A 302 -13.27 10.78 37.70
C SER A 302 -13.21 9.25 37.70
N VAL A 303 -12.15 8.74 37.08
CA VAL A 303 -11.74 7.34 37.15
C VAL A 303 -10.31 7.29 37.68
N ASP A 304 -10.14 6.86 38.93
CA ASP A 304 -8.81 6.66 39.52
C ASP A 304 -8.43 5.17 39.50
N ALA A 305 -7.34 4.84 38.83
CA ALA A 305 -6.82 3.47 38.76
C ALA A 305 -5.72 3.25 39.81
N ARG A 306 -5.75 2.13 40.53
CA ARG A 306 -4.77 1.75 41.57
C ARG A 306 -4.44 0.26 41.54
N LYS A 307 -3.29 -0.11 42.10
CA LYS A 307 -2.88 -1.51 42.27
C LYS A 307 -3.13 -1.97 43.70
N VAL A 308 -3.74 -3.13 43.85
CA VAL A 308 -3.99 -3.76 45.15
C VAL A 308 -2.70 -4.40 45.64
N THR A 309 -2.18 -3.94 46.78
CA THR A 309 -0.93 -4.46 47.38
C THR A 309 -1.21 -5.64 48.31
N THR A 310 -2.27 -5.55 49.11
CA THR A 310 -2.77 -6.65 49.94
C THR A 310 -4.29 -6.67 49.91
N ALA A 311 -4.88 -7.85 50.01
CA ALA A 311 -6.32 -8.04 50.11
C ALA A 311 -6.60 -9.19 51.08
N ASP A 312 -7.53 -8.98 51.99
CA ASP A 312 -8.00 -10.00 52.92
C ASP A 312 -9.54 -10.05 52.96
N ALA A 313 -10.10 -10.71 53.98
CA ALA A 313 -11.55 -10.83 54.16
C ALA A 313 -12.24 -9.56 54.70
N ASN A 314 -11.48 -8.54 55.12
CA ASN A 314 -11.98 -7.34 55.82
C ASN A 314 -11.62 -6.01 55.11
N GLY A 315 -10.61 -6.02 54.25
CA GLY A 315 -10.13 -4.83 53.55
C GLY A 315 -9.14 -5.14 52.43
N PHE A 316 -8.75 -4.09 51.71
CA PHE A 316 -7.61 -4.13 50.81
C PHE A 316 -6.79 -2.85 50.94
N THR A 317 -5.50 -2.95 50.66
CA THR A 317 -4.58 -1.81 50.60
C THR A 317 -4.23 -1.51 49.15
N ILE A 318 -4.13 -0.23 48.83
CA ILE A 318 -3.75 0.28 47.52
C ILE A 318 -2.33 0.84 47.56
N ASP A 319 -1.71 0.91 46.39
CA ASP A 319 -0.35 1.41 46.18
C ASP A 319 -0.17 2.91 46.44
N ALA A 320 -1.21 3.71 46.13
CA ALA A 320 -1.22 5.15 46.37
C ALA A 320 -2.62 5.62 46.79
N PRO A 321 -2.73 6.69 47.61
CA PRO A 321 -4.03 7.25 47.97
C PRO A 321 -4.80 7.72 46.73
N VAL A 322 -6.12 7.66 46.80
CA VAL A 322 -7.07 8.14 45.78
C VAL A 322 -7.74 9.42 46.25
N GLY A 323 -8.38 10.14 45.33
CA GLY A 323 -9.10 11.37 45.65
C GLY A 323 -10.19 11.16 46.71
N PRO A 324 -10.69 12.25 47.35
CA PRO A 324 -11.78 12.13 48.29
C PRO A 324 -13.03 11.65 47.55
N TYR A 325 -13.43 10.42 47.80
CA TYR A 325 -14.67 9.85 47.31
C TYR A 325 -15.69 9.81 48.44
N ASP A 326 -16.85 10.43 48.23
CA ASP A 326 -17.98 10.35 49.17
C ASP A 326 -18.64 8.96 49.08
N ALA A 327 -19.09 8.42 50.21
CA ALA A 327 -19.56 7.03 50.36
C ALA A 327 -20.59 6.57 49.30
N ASP A 328 -21.36 7.49 48.72
CA ASP A 328 -22.49 7.20 47.82
C ASP A 328 -22.23 7.59 46.35
N GLN A 329 -21.04 8.11 46.02
CA GLN A 329 -20.77 8.69 44.69
C GLN A 329 -19.75 7.92 43.85
N PHE A 330 -19.33 6.73 44.29
CA PHE A 330 -18.36 5.92 43.56
C PHE A 330 -18.63 4.41 43.64
N GLY A 331 -18.13 3.69 42.65
CA GLY A 331 -18.03 2.24 42.63
C GLY A 331 -16.58 1.78 42.50
N VAL A 332 -16.24 0.68 43.15
CA VAL A 332 -14.94 0.01 42.96
C VAL A 332 -15.11 -1.10 41.94
N HIS A 333 -14.41 -0.99 40.83
CA HIS A 333 -14.48 -1.90 39.69
C HIS A 333 -13.14 -2.60 39.47
N GLU A 334 -13.18 -3.85 38.98
CA GLU A 334 -11.97 -4.55 38.58
C GLU A 334 -11.46 -3.96 37.26
N LEU A 335 -10.16 -3.65 37.17
CA LEU A 335 -9.50 -3.24 35.94
C LEU A 335 -8.98 -4.47 35.20
N LYS A 336 -9.21 -4.50 33.90
CA LYS A 336 -8.67 -5.52 33.00
C LYS A 336 -7.77 -4.90 31.95
N LEU A 337 -6.66 -5.55 31.69
CA LEU A 337 -5.74 -5.19 30.63
C LEU A 337 -6.29 -5.76 29.33
N VAL A 338 -6.61 -4.88 28.39
CA VAL A 338 -7.34 -5.22 27.18
C VAL A 338 -6.73 -4.57 25.94
N ARG A 339 -7.22 -4.99 24.77
CA ARG A 339 -6.98 -4.36 23.46
C ARG A 339 -8.25 -4.22 22.66
N ILE A 340 -8.30 -3.21 21.77
CA ILE A 340 -9.41 -3.00 20.82
C ILE A 340 -9.45 -4.14 19.81
N ARG A 341 -10.54 -4.90 19.76
CA ARG A 341 -10.69 -6.07 18.88
C ARG A 341 -10.86 -5.68 17.42
N THR A 342 -11.71 -4.71 17.14
CA THR A 342 -12.04 -4.28 15.78
C THR A 342 -10.91 -3.45 15.16
N THR A 343 -10.86 -3.42 13.83
CA THR A 343 -10.01 -2.52 13.02
C THR A 343 -10.75 -1.24 12.62
N GLU A 344 -12.04 -1.22 12.88
CA GLU A 344 -12.97 -0.15 12.54
C GLU A 344 -13.68 0.31 13.81
N GLN A 345 -13.90 1.62 13.89
CA GLN A 345 -14.60 2.27 14.98
C GLN A 345 -15.74 3.11 14.43
N ASN A 346 -16.97 2.77 14.81
CA ASN A 346 -18.16 3.54 14.44
C ASN A 346 -18.45 4.61 15.50
N ILE A 347 -18.81 5.80 15.04
CA ILE A 347 -19.23 6.94 15.86
C ILE A 347 -20.52 7.51 15.26
N ASN A 348 -21.56 7.58 16.07
CA ASN A 348 -22.80 8.27 15.73
C ASN A 348 -22.79 9.66 16.34
N TRP A 349 -22.95 10.67 15.49
CA TRP A 349 -23.06 12.06 15.89
C TRP A 349 -24.53 12.41 16.03
N LEU A 350 -24.96 12.76 17.24
CA LEU A 350 -26.36 13.01 17.60
C LEU A 350 -26.74 14.50 17.48
N GLY A 351 -25.76 15.37 17.23
CA GLY A 351 -25.93 16.83 17.12
C GLY A 351 -25.35 17.60 18.31
N ASN A 352 -25.07 18.89 18.10
CA ASN A 352 -24.56 19.83 19.11
C ASN A 352 -23.28 19.34 19.84
N GLY A 353 -22.38 18.65 19.14
CA GLY A 353 -21.13 18.12 19.68
C GLY A 353 -21.26 16.83 20.50
N VAL A 354 -22.49 16.32 20.72
CA VAL A 354 -22.71 15.04 21.40
C VAL A 354 -22.56 13.89 20.41
N SER A 355 -21.80 12.88 20.79
CA SER A 355 -21.62 11.67 19.99
C SER A 355 -21.62 10.42 20.84
N ARG A 356 -21.76 9.28 20.17
CA ARG A 356 -21.79 7.97 20.78
C ARG A 356 -20.91 7.02 20.00
N ALA A 357 -20.03 6.31 20.70
CA ALA A 357 -19.09 5.38 20.10
C ALA A 357 -19.12 4.04 20.84
N ALA A 358 -18.98 2.92 20.12
CA ALA A 358 -18.94 1.59 20.74
C ALA A 358 -17.59 0.92 20.48
N LEU A 359 -16.89 0.49 21.53
CA LEU A 359 -15.63 -0.24 21.40
C LEU A 359 -15.80 -1.68 21.88
N ASP A 360 -15.25 -2.59 21.08
CA ASP A 360 -15.08 -3.99 21.46
C ASP A 360 -13.66 -4.21 21.97
N PHE A 361 -13.54 -4.76 23.18
CA PHE A 361 -12.28 -5.06 23.82
C PHE A 361 -12.12 -6.55 24.09
N ARG A 362 -10.86 -6.99 24.09
CA ARG A 362 -10.47 -8.35 24.47
C ARG A 362 -9.35 -8.29 25.50
N GLU A 363 -9.50 -9.03 26.59
CA GLU A 363 -8.48 -9.18 27.62
C GLU A 363 -7.21 -9.86 27.07
N VAL A 364 -6.05 -9.43 27.58
CA VAL A 364 -4.74 -10.00 27.24
C VAL A 364 -4.08 -10.62 28.48
N PRO A 365 -4.51 -11.84 28.91
CA PRO A 365 -4.02 -12.42 30.16
C PRO A 365 -2.51 -12.70 30.20
N ALA A 366 -1.92 -13.03 29.04
CA ALA A 366 -0.48 -13.30 28.93
C ALA A 366 0.40 -12.06 29.17
N GLU A 367 -0.18 -10.86 29.28
CA GLU A 367 0.56 -9.62 29.41
C GLU A 367 0.56 -9.05 30.83
N TYR A 368 -0.25 -9.57 31.76
CA TYR A 368 -0.13 -9.22 33.17
C TYR A 368 1.23 -9.65 33.75
N THR A 369 1.80 -10.73 33.22
CA THR A 369 3.16 -11.19 33.50
C THR A 369 3.68 -11.87 32.26
N ILE A 370 4.72 -11.30 31.66
CA ILE A 370 5.19 -11.72 30.35
C ILE A 370 5.90 -13.08 30.48
N PRO A 371 5.56 -14.08 29.65
CA PRO A 371 6.28 -15.34 29.61
C PRO A 371 7.76 -15.14 29.27
N ALA A 372 8.65 -15.95 29.85
CA ALA A 372 10.10 -15.80 29.68
C ALA A 372 10.60 -16.02 28.23
N ASP A 373 9.78 -16.65 27.37
CA ASP A 373 10.05 -16.90 25.96
C ASP A 373 9.63 -15.76 25.03
N GLU A 374 9.01 -14.70 25.55
CA GLU A 374 8.41 -13.60 24.77
C GLU A 374 8.96 -12.23 25.18
N ILE A 375 8.97 -11.28 24.25
CA ILE A 375 9.36 -9.88 24.49
C ILE A 375 8.21 -8.97 24.04
N LEU A 376 7.74 -8.10 24.94
CA LEU A 376 6.68 -7.12 24.63
C LEU A 376 7.13 -6.18 23.50
N GLY A 377 6.30 -6.08 22.47
CA GLY A 377 6.58 -5.27 21.28
C GLY A 377 7.62 -5.87 20.33
N GLY A 378 8.16 -7.05 20.64
CA GLY A 378 9.04 -7.82 19.76
C GLY A 378 8.35 -9.05 19.19
N THR A 379 7.79 -9.90 20.06
CA THR A 379 7.13 -11.16 19.69
C THR A 379 5.66 -11.21 20.11
N ILE A 380 5.31 -10.53 21.20
CA ILE A 380 3.94 -10.40 21.69
C ILE A 380 3.49 -8.94 21.71
N GLY A 381 2.22 -8.71 21.41
CA GLY A 381 1.61 -7.41 21.52
C GLY A 381 1.78 -6.49 20.33
N ALA A 382 1.98 -5.20 20.60
CA ALA A 382 2.08 -4.16 19.57
C ALA A 382 3.47 -4.18 18.91
N LEU A 383 3.57 -4.83 17.75
CA LEU A 383 4.80 -4.86 16.96
C LEU A 383 5.01 -3.51 16.25
N PRO A 384 6.27 -3.14 15.96
CA PRO A 384 6.56 -1.93 15.20
C PRO A 384 5.88 -1.97 13.83
N LEU A 385 5.53 -0.78 13.33
CA LEU A 385 4.90 -0.61 12.03
C LEU A 385 5.80 -1.17 10.94
N ARG A 386 5.22 -1.96 10.04
CA ARG A 386 5.95 -2.56 8.92
C ARG A 386 5.63 -1.83 7.63
N VAL A 387 6.66 -1.56 6.85
CA VAL A 387 6.56 -0.98 5.51
C VAL A 387 7.23 -1.90 4.50
N PHE A 388 6.74 -1.83 3.27
CA PHE A 388 7.32 -2.54 2.12
C PHE A 388 7.90 -1.55 1.13
N LEU A 389 9.14 -1.79 0.75
CA LEU A 389 9.90 -0.98 -0.19
C LEU A 389 10.19 -1.80 -1.44
N TYR A 390 10.04 -1.19 -2.61
CA TYR A 390 10.21 -1.82 -3.91
C TYR A 390 11.27 -1.06 -4.70
N ASP A 391 12.32 -1.76 -5.10
CA ASP A 391 13.32 -1.28 -6.05
C ASP A 391 13.10 -1.97 -7.39
N LEU A 392 12.81 -1.18 -8.43
CA LEU A 392 12.67 -1.62 -9.81
C LEU A 392 13.89 -1.16 -10.62
N GLU A 393 14.68 -2.11 -11.12
CA GLU A 393 15.98 -1.83 -11.72
C GLU A 393 16.13 -2.42 -13.12
N THR A 394 16.67 -1.63 -14.05
CA THR A 394 17.11 -2.13 -15.36
C THR A 394 18.59 -1.87 -15.56
N HIS A 395 19.29 -2.87 -16.10
CA HIS A 395 20.72 -2.83 -16.29
C HIS A 395 21.03 -2.76 -17.80
N LEU A 396 21.49 -1.61 -18.27
CA LEU A 396 21.88 -1.42 -19.68
C LEU A 396 23.39 -1.14 -19.77
N GLY A 397 24.17 -2.21 -19.87
CA GLY A 397 25.64 -2.11 -19.83
C GLY A 397 26.12 -1.72 -18.43
N ALA A 398 26.84 -0.60 -18.31
CA ALA A 398 27.30 -0.06 -17.03
C ALA A 398 26.29 0.87 -16.34
N THR A 399 25.22 1.27 -17.04
CA THR A 399 24.20 2.19 -16.51
C THR A 399 23.09 1.41 -15.84
N VAL A 400 22.76 1.77 -14.60
CA VAL A 400 21.64 1.21 -13.83
C VAL A 400 20.56 2.28 -13.70
N ASN A 401 19.37 2.00 -14.23
CA ASN A 401 18.19 2.84 -14.03
C ASN A 401 17.35 2.22 -12.91
N ARG A 402 17.18 2.93 -11.80
CA ARG A 402 16.48 2.47 -10.59
C ARG A 402 15.30 3.37 -10.26
N GLY A 403 14.11 2.78 -10.13
CA GLY A 403 12.92 3.42 -9.55
C GLY A 403 12.67 2.88 -8.14
N ARG A 404 12.42 3.77 -7.17
CA ARG A 404 12.22 3.43 -5.77
C ARG A 404 10.84 3.81 -5.30
N TYR A 405 10.06 2.83 -4.83
CA TYR A 405 8.67 3.02 -4.47
C TYR A 405 8.30 2.35 -3.14
N THR A 406 7.29 2.86 -2.44
CA THR A 406 6.76 2.27 -1.21
C THR A 406 5.25 2.12 -1.29
N SER A 407 4.71 1.06 -0.67
CA SER A 407 3.26 0.89 -0.49
C SER A 407 2.71 1.74 0.66
N PHE A 408 3.60 2.39 1.42
CA PHE A 408 3.21 3.24 2.54
C PHE A 408 2.55 4.53 2.05
N GLU A 409 1.69 5.10 2.90
CA GLU A 409 0.87 6.27 2.58
C GLU A 409 1.65 7.58 2.39
N LYS A 410 2.94 7.61 2.74
CA LYS A 410 3.84 8.76 2.60
C LYS A 410 5.19 8.35 2.02
N ASP A 411 5.86 9.31 1.39
CA ASP A 411 7.24 9.14 0.96
C ASP A 411 8.14 8.83 2.17
N LEU A 412 9.04 7.87 2.00
CA LEU A 412 9.92 7.40 3.06
C LEU A 412 11.38 7.64 2.67
N ALA A 413 12.16 8.19 3.61
CA ALA A 413 13.61 8.26 3.47
C ALA A 413 14.24 7.02 4.11
N ALA A 414 15.03 6.27 3.33
CA ALA A 414 15.76 5.10 3.81
C ALA A 414 17.24 5.16 3.39
N ALA A 415 18.06 4.24 3.92
CA ALA A 415 19.48 4.11 3.61
C ALA A 415 19.68 3.66 2.15
N GLY A 416 19.63 4.61 1.23
CA GLY A 416 19.69 4.38 -0.20
C GLY A 416 19.12 5.54 -1.01
N GLY A 417 18.10 6.23 -0.47
CA GLY A 417 17.43 7.39 -1.06
C GLY A 417 15.96 7.47 -0.63
N THR A 418 15.20 8.35 -1.27
CA THR A 418 13.76 8.50 -1.01
C THR A 418 12.96 7.47 -1.82
N TYR A 419 12.09 6.72 -1.15
CA TYR A 419 11.09 5.85 -1.76
C TYR A 419 9.78 6.64 -1.89
N LEU A 420 9.27 6.74 -3.13
CA LEU A 420 8.06 7.49 -3.42
C LEU A 420 6.82 6.64 -3.11
N ALA A 421 5.86 7.21 -2.39
CA ALA A 421 4.58 6.57 -2.11
C ALA A 421 3.78 6.43 -3.40
N ARG A 422 3.37 5.19 -3.68
CA ARG A 422 2.57 4.83 -4.86
C ARG A 422 1.59 3.74 -4.46
N GLN A 423 0.49 3.63 -5.20
CA GLN A 423 -0.44 2.51 -5.05
C GLN A 423 0.19 1.24 -5.64
N ILE A 424 1.07 0.61 -4.86
CA ILE A 424 1.78 -0.62 -5.22
C ILE A 424 1.61 -1.63 -4.10
N ASN A 425 1.18 -2.83 -4.44
CA ASN A 425 1.03 -3.95 -3.53
C ASN A 425 1.61 -5.22 -4.13
N HIS A 426 1.99 -6.19 -3.29
CA HIS A 426 2.38 -7.52 -3.74
C HIS A 426 1.51 -8.60 -3.09
N SER A 427 1.37 -9.74 -3.77
CA SER A 427 0.76 -10.95 -3.22
C SER A 427 1.71 -11.65 -2.24
N GLU A 428 1.21 -12.66 -1.53
CA GLU A 428 2.07 -13.49 -0.68
C GLU A 428 3.24 -14.08 -1.47
N ILE A 429 4.44 -13.96 -0.91
CA ILE A 429 5.66 -14.48 -1.53
C ILE A 429 5.62 -16.00 -1.43
N ARG A 430 5.49 -16.69 -2.57
CA ARG A 430 5.55 -18.15 -2.63
C ARG A 430 7.01 -18.56 -2.60
N GLN A 431 7.43 -19.24 -1.54
CA GLN A 431 8.77 -19.83 -1.43
C GLN A 431 8.68 -21.36 -1.44
N SER A 432 9.48 -21.98 -2.29
CA SER A 432 9.65 -23.42 -2.43
C SER A 432 11.12 -23.79 -2.26
N THR A 433 11.40 -25.03 -1.87
CA THR A 433 12.76 -25.60 -1.90
C THR A 433 13.31 -25.62 -3.33
N ASP A 434 12.43 -25.74 -4.33
CA ASP A 434 12.78 -25.63 -5.73
C ASP A 434 12.82 -24.15 -6.15
N LEU A 435 14.00 -23.69 -6.57
CA LEU A 435 14.28 -22.28 -6.87
C LEU A 435 13.49 -21.72 -8.07
N ASP A 436 12.98 -22.59 -8.94
CA ASP A 436 12.18 -22.26 -10.13
C ASP A 436 10.74 -21.82 -9.80
N ARG A 437 10.24 -22.10 -8.59
CA ARG A 437 8.85 -21.81 -8.17
C ARG A 437 8.72 -20.61 -7.23
N ASN A 438 9.79 -19.86 -7.01
CA ASN A 438 9.75 -18.67 -6.16
C ASN A 438 9.21 -17.48 -6.96
N GLU A 439 7.92 -17.18 -6.79
CA GLU A 439 7.18 -16.17 -7.55
C GLU A 439 6.43 -15.19 -6.65
N ILE A 440 6.21 -13.99 -7.19
CA ILE A 440 5.43 -12.92 -6.59
C ILE A 440 4.63 -12.19 -7.67
N ASP A 441 3.37 -11.85 -7.35
CA ASP A 441 2.55 -11.01 -8.21
C ASP A 441 2.56 -9.58 -7.64
N LEU A 442 2.88 -8.60 -8.49
CA LEU A 442 2.97 -7.19 -8.15
C LEU A 442 1.83 -6.43 -8.85
N ASP A 443 1.06 -5.69 -8.06
CA ASP A 443 0.01 -4.80 -8.53
C ASP A 443 0.48 -3.34 -8.37
N SER A 444 0.38 -2.54 -9.42
CA SER A 444 0.77 -1.11 -9.43
C SER A 444 -0.25 -0.26 -10.15
N GLU A 445 -0.41 1.01 -9.75
CA GLU A 445 -1.09 2.01 -10.57
C GLU A 445 -0.29 2.34 -11.85
N ASN A 446 -1.00 2.83 -12.86
CA ASN A 446 -0.43 3.38 -14.08
C ASN A 446 0.00 4.85 -13.85
N PHE A 447 1.31 5.10 -13.78
CA PHE A 447 1.86 6.44 -13.61
C PHE A 447 2.98 6.74 -14.62
N ALA A 448 3.20 8.03 -14.89
CA ALA A 448 4.22 8.49 -15.82
C ALA A 448 5.63 8.07 -15.35
N GLY A 449 6.37 7.36 -16.22
CA GLY A 449 7.71 6.86 -15.91
C GLY A 449 7.74 5.52 -15.17
N ASN A 450 6.59 4.83 -15.03
CA ASN A 450 6.57 3.47 -14.48
C ASN A 450 7.23 2.48 -15.47
N PRO A 451 8.34 1.79 -15.08
CA PRO A 451 9.04 0.86 -15.96
C PRO A 451 8.20 -0.39 -16.30
N LEU A 452 7.15 -0.69 -15.54
CA LEU A 452 6.22 -1.77 -15.84
C LEU A 452 5.39 -1.51 -17.10
N ILE A 453 5.08 -0.24 -17.40
CA ILE A 453 4.38 0.14 -18.64
C ILE A 453 5.29 -0.08 -19.83
N ASP A 454 6.56 0.30 -19.67
CA ASP A 454 7.56 0.11 -20.73
C ASP A 454 7.75 -1.38 -21.02
N LEU A 455 7.64 -2.25 -20.01
CA LEU A 455 7.63 -3.70 -20.21
C LEU A 455 6.36 -4.18 -20.95
N ALA A 456 5.17 -3.74 -20.52
CA ALA A 456 3.90 -4.13 -21.12
C ALA A 456 3.77 -3.66 -22.59
N ALA A 457 4.31 -2.48 -22.89
CA ALA A 457 4.37 -1.93 -24.25
C ALA A 457 5.51 -2.51 -25.10
N LEU A 458 6.27 -3.49 -24.60
CA LEU A 458 7.45 -4.07 -25.25
C LEU A 458 8.50 -3.00 -25.65
N ARG A 459 8.61 -1.93 -24.86
CA ARG A 459 9.55 -0.81 -25.03
C ARG A 459 10.81 -0.96 -24.19
N LEU A 460 10.83 -1.87 -23.23
CA LEU A 460 12.00 -2.11 -22.41
C LEU A 460 13.12 -2.80 -23.22
N TYR A 461 14.37 -2.37 -23.00
CA TYR A 461 15.56 -2.86 -23.72
C TYR A 461 16.47 -3.76 -22.88
N ALA A 462 16.21 -3.84 -21.58
CA ALA A 462 16.96 -4.63 -20.62
C ALA A 462 15.96 -5.38 -19.73
N PRO A 463 16.35 -6.54 -19.15
CA PRO A 463 15.52 -7.22 -18.16
C PRO A 463 15.26 -6.29 -16.97
N LEU A 464 14.05 -6.36 -16.44
CA LEU A 464 13.61 -5.60 -15.26
C LEU A 464 13.72 -6.47 -14.03
N PHE A 465 14.49 -6.03 -13.04
CA PHE A 465 14.62 -6.69 -11.76
C PHE A 465 13.77 -6.00 -10.71
N LEU A 466 13.15 -6.81 -9.86
CA LEU A 466 12.39 -6.39 -8.68
C LEU A 466 13.14 -6.85 -7.44
N THR A 467 13.41 -5.91 -6.53
CA THR A 467 13.83 -6.21 -5.16
C THR A 467 12.76 -5.72 -4.21
N VAL A 468 12.19 -6.61 -3.41
CA VAL A 468 11.23 -6.28 -2.36
C VAL A 468 11.95 -6.34 -1.02
N GLN A 469 11.80 -5.27 -0.25
CA GLN A 469 12.39 -5.13 1.07
C GLN A 469 11.29 -4.88 2.08
N GLN A 470 11.45 -5.46 3.25
CA GLN A 470 10.67 -5.17 4.43
C GLN A 470 11.48 -4.27 5.35
N ALA A 471 10.83 -3.28 5.95
CA ALA A 471 11.45 -2.49 7.01
C ALA A 471 10.46 -2.16 8.13
N THR A 472 11.01 -1.77 9.27
CA THR A 472 10.24 -1.23 10.39
C THR A 472 10.27 0.29 10.36
N LEU A 473 9.13 0.94 10.63
CA LEU A 473 9.03 2.39 10.73
C LEU A 473 8.83 2.79 12.19
N ALA A 474 9.67 3.70 12.67
CA ALA A 474 9.53 4.31 14.00
C ALA A 474 9.79 5.82 13.89
N GLY A 475 8.80 6.65 14.26
CA GLY A 475 8.94 8.11 14.26
C GLY A 475 9.32 8.70 12.89
N GLY A 476 8.83 8.12 11.79
CA GLY A 476 9.16 8.55 10.43
C GLY A 476 10.53 8.10 9.92
N THR A 477 11.29 7.33 10.69
CA THR A 477 12.59 6.78 10.27
C THR A 477 12.48 5.29 9.97
N VAL A 478 13.02 4.89 8.82
CA VAL A 478 13.08 3.48 8.39
C VAL A 478 14.27 2.79 9.07
N GLY A 479 14.02 1.67 9.76
CA GLY A 479 15.02 0.81 10.39
C GLY A 479 14.80 -0.66 10.08
N ASN A 480 15.79 -1.51 10.38
CA ASN A 480 15.76 -2.96 10.17
C ASN A 480 15.34 -3.36 8.74
N LEU A 481 16.10 -2.89 7.75
CA LEU A 481 15.84 -3.17 6.35
C LEU A 481 16.29 -4.61 6.00
N GLU A 482 15.36 -5.42 5.53
CA GLU A 482 15.55 -6.82 5.18
C GLU A 482 15.06 -7.07 3.74
N VAL A 483 15.87 -7.75 2.93
CA VAL A 483 15.48 -8.12 1.55
C VAL A 483 14.70 -9.43 1.61
N ILE A 484 13.43 -9.39 1.23
CA ILE A 484 12.53 -10.56 1.29
C ILE A 484 12.39 -11.29 -0.05
N PHE A 485 12.59 -10.56 -1.17
CA PHE A 485 12.49 -11.13 -2.51
C PHE A 485 13.39 -10.39 -3.49
N VAL A 486 14.04 -11.15 -4.39
CA VAL A 486 14.77 -10.63 -5.54
C VAL A 486 14.43 -11.49 -6.75
N GLY A 487 13.94 -10.88 -7.82
CA GLY A 487 13.55 -11.61 -9.02
C GLY A 487 13.55 -10.76 -10.28
N GLU A 488 13.45 -11.43 -11.43
CA GLU A 488 13.23 -10.79 -12.73
C GLU A 488 11.72 -10.74 -13.01
N ILE A 489 11.24 -9.61 -13.53
CA ILE A 489 9.85 -9.46 -13.98
C ILE A 489 9.72 -10.11 -15.36
N THR A 490 8.96 -11.21 -15.42
CA THR A 490 8.80 -12.02 -16.63
C THR A 490 7.74 -11.47 -17.57
N GLY A 491 6.73 -10.78 -17.03
CA GLY A 491 5.67 -10.18 -17.81
C GLY A 491 4.87 -9.17 -17.01
N SER A 492 4.22 -8.27 -17.73
CA SER A 492 3.33 -7.24 -17.17
C SER A 492 2.11 -7.05 -18.07
N GLU A 493 0.94 -6.99 -17.45
CA GLU A 493 -0.36 -6.81 -18.08
C GLU A 493 -0.99 -5.51 -17.57
N THR A 494 -1.58 -4.73 -18.48
CA THR A 494 -2.32 -3.51 -18.10
C THR A 494 -3.81 -3.78 -18.20
N THR A 495 -4.53 -3.59 -17.09
CA THR A 495 -6.00 -3.70 -16.99
C THR A 495 -6.56 -2.36 -16.51
N GLY A 496 -6.97 -1.50 -17.44
CA GLY A 496 -7.39 -0.13 -17.12
C GLY A 496 -6.24 0.69 -16.53
N GLU A 497 -6.43 1.25 -15.34
CA GLU A 497 -5.39 1.99 -14.60
C GLU A 497 -4.51 1.09 -13.72
N LYS A 498 -4.80 -0.21 -13.66
CA LYS A 498 -4.03 -1.18 -12.88
C LYS A 498 -3.05 -1.94 -13.77
N ILE A 499 -1.82 -2.09 -13.30
CA ILE A 499 -0.79 -2.92 -13.90
C ILE A 499 -0.56 -4.12 -12.99
N LYS A 500 -0.59 -5.32 -13.57
CA LYS A 500 -0.21 -6.57 -12.91
C LYS A 500 1.10 -7.04 -13.50
N ALA A 501 2.08 -7.36 -12.67
CA ALA A 501 3.38 -7.86 -13.11
C ALA A 501 3.74 -9.12 -12.33
N LYS A 502 4.31 -10.10 -13.02
CA LYS A 502 4.79 -11.34 -12.41
C LYS A 502 6.30 -11.32 -12.30
N ALA A 503 6.85 -11.55 -11.11
CA ALA A 503 8.28 -11.66 -10.91
C ALA A 503 8.67 -13.04 -10.38
N VAL A 504 9.79 -13.57 -10.88
CA VAL A 504 10.29 -14.92 -10.57
C VAL A 504 11.76 -14.85 -10.20
N THR A 505 12.16 -15.61 -9.17
CA THR A 505 13.56 -15.71 -8.74
C THR A 505 14.37 -16.46 -9.79
N GLY A 506 15.46 -15.86 -10.28
CA GLY A 506 16.29 -16.46 -11.34
C GLY A 506 15.68 -16.41 -12.75
N GLY A 507 14.46 -15.89 -12.90
CA GLY A 507 13.84 -15.57 -14.18
C GLY A 507 13.88 -16.72 -15.19
N THR A 508 14.29 -16.41 -16.41
CA THR A 508 14.36 -17.37 -17.54
C THR A 508 15.63 -18.24 -17.54
N LEU A 509 16.49 -18.13 -16.53
CA LEU A 509 17.76 -18.86 -16.52
C LEU A 509 17.57 -20.38 -16.47
N PHE A 510 16.54 -20.86 -15.75
CA PHE A 510 16.24 -22.28 -15.59
C PHE A 510 15.51 -22.89 -16.80
N ASP A 511 14.73 -22.10 -17.54
CA ASP A 511 14.06 -22.53 -18.77
C ASP A 511 15.03 -22.65 -19.96
N ARG A 512 16.27 -22.21 -19.78
CA ARG A 512 17.26 -22.18 -20.86
C ARG A 512 17.75 -23.59 -21.17
N LEU A 513 17.45 -24.07 -22.37
CA LEU A 513 17.97 -25.34 -22.86
C LEU A 513 19.52 -25.36 -22.84
N LEU A 514 20.06 -26.45 -22.28
CA LEU A 514 21.47 -26.79 -22.30
C LEU A 514 21.64 -28.10 -23.08
N PRO A 515 22.65 -28.22 -23.98
CA PRO A 515 23.74 -27.29 -24.28
C PRO A 515 23.35 -26.13 -25.22
N ARG A 516 24.00 -24.98 -25.08
CA ARG A 516 23.78 -23.79 -25.94
C ARG A 516 24.28 -23.94 -27.38
N PHE A 517 25.21 -24.86 -27.61
CA PHE A 517 25.90 -24.99 -28.89
C PHE A 517 25.35 -26.20 -29.63
N THR A 518 24.58 -25.95 -30.70
CA THR A 518 23.96 -27.01 -31.49
C THR A 518 24.79 -27.30 -32.74
N ALA A 519 24.78 -28.56 -33.19
CA ALA A 519 25.40 -28.92 -34.46
C ALA A 519 24.44 -28.51 -35.60
N GLN A 520 24.60 -27.29 -36.12
CA GLN A 520 23.76 -26.73 -37.18
C GLN A 520 24.61 -26.04 -38.27
N PRO A 521 24.09 -25.86 -39.50
CA PRO A 521 24.82 -25.18 -40.59
C PRO A 521 25.14 -23.71 -40.29
N THR A 522 24.27 -23.03 -39.54
CA THR A 522 24.42 -21.63 -39.16
C THR A 522 25.41 -21.46 -38.00
N CYS A 523 26.00 -20.26 -37.90
CA CYS A 523 26.88 -19.92 -36.79
C CYS A 523 26.11 -19.92 -35.45
N ASN A 524 26.67 -20.55 -34.41
CA ASN A 524 26.13 -20.48 -33.05
C ASN A 524 26.50 -19.18 -32.31
N TYR A 525 27.56 -18.50 -32.74
CA TYR A 525 28.01 -17.27 -32.07
C TYR A 525 27.22 -16.06 -32.55
N ALA A 526 26.75 -15.25 -31.59
CA ALA A 526 26.23 -13.92 -31.89
C ALA A 526 27.35 -13.01 -32.41
N LEU A 527 27.01 -12.05 -33.28
CA LEU A 527 27.96 -11.08 -33.82
C LEU A 527 28.61 -10.26 -32.68
N PHE A 528 29.93 -10.08 -32.73
CA PHE A 528 30.76 -9.45 -31.70
C PHE A 528 30.78 -10.15 -30.33
N SER A 529 30.20 -11.35 -30.20
CA SER A 529 30.38 -12.16 -29.00
C SER A 529 31.84 -12.61 -28.87
N PRO A 530 32.30 -12.97 -27.65
CA PRO A 530 33.67 -13.43 -27.43
C PRO A 530 34.10 -14.59 -28.35
N GLY A 531 33.19 -15.48 -28.72
CA GLY A 531 33.48 -16.58 -29.65
C GLY A 531 33.63 -16.16 -31.12
N CYS A 532 33.04 -15.03 -31.52
CA CYS A 532 33.22 -14.45 -32.85
C CYS A 532 34.56 -13.71 -32.96
N THR A 533 35.08 -13.14 -31.87
CA THR A 533 36.34 -12.35 -31.78
C THR A 533 36.38 -11.05 -32.60
N LEU A 534 35.34 -10.75 -33.39
CA LEU A 534 35.21 -9.45 -34.06
C LEU A 534 35.01 -8.34 -33.04
N LEU A 535 35.87 -7.32 -33.10
CA LEU A 535 35.75 -6.12 -32.27
C LEU A 535 34.61 -5.24 -32.78
N LYS A 536 33.64 -4.96 -31.90
CA LYS A 536 32.46 -4.12 -32.20
C LYS A 536 32.86 -2.74 -32.73
N ASP A 537 33.88 -2.11 -32.13
CA ASP A 537 34.29 -0.74 -32.45
C ASP A 537 34.70 -0.56 -33.92
N ASN A 538 35.33 -1.59 -34.53
CA ASN A 538 35.74 -1.57 -35.93
C ASN A 538 34.56 -1.61 -36.92
N TRP A 539 33.36 -1.96 -36.46
CA TRP A 539 32.16 -2.13 -37.28
C TRP A 539 31.06 -1.14 -36.91
N THR A 540 31.45 0.00 -36.33
CA THR A 540 30.56 1.09 -35.97
C THR A 540 30.36 2.03 -37.16
N PHE A 541 29.10 2.29 -37.50
CA PHE A 541 28.71 3.28 -38.51
C PHE A 541 27.89 4.39 -37.85
N THR A 542 28.03 5.62 -38.32
CA THR A 542 27.24 6.76 -37.88
C THR A 542 26.43 7.30 -39.05
N ALA A 543 25.19 7.69 -38.81
CA ALA A 543 24.36 8.41 -39.76
C ALA A 543 23.49 9.45 -39.03
N THR A 544 22.96 10.41 -39.76
CA THR A 544 22.00 11.40 -39.24
C THR A 544 20.61 11.09 -39.77
N ILE A 545 19.58 11.22 -38.93
CA ILE A 545 18.19 11.05 -39.35
C ILE A 545 17.81 12.20 -40.27
N SER A 546 17.55 11.92 -41.55
CA SER A 546 17.04 12.93 -42.48
C SER A 546 15.53 13.09 -42.38
N ALA A 547 14.82 11.97 -42.21
CA ALA A 547 13.39 11.95 -41.93
C ALA A 547 13.06 10.78 -40.98
N PRO A 548 12.53 11.05 -39.78
CA PRO A 548 12.21 10.00 -38.80
C PRO A 548 10.94 9.21 -39.14
N GLY A 549 10.20 9.57 -40.20
CA GLY A 549 8.92 8.96 -40.52
C GLY A 549 7.79 9.43 -39.59
N THR A 550 6.76 8.61 -39.45
CA THR A 550 5.62 8.84 -38.56
C THR A 550 5.59 7.72 -37.52
N PRO A 551 5.27 7.98 -36.24
CA PRO A 551 5.06 6.92 -35.26
C PRO A 551 3.99 5.94 -35.72
N GLY A 552 4.28 4.65 -35.67
CA GLY A 552 3.42 3.56 -36.10
C GLY A 552 3.96 2.80 -37.32
N PHE A 553 3.36 1.65 -37.60
CA PHE A 553 3.72 0.86 -38.76
C PHE A 553 3.36 1.59 -40.07
N PRO A 554 4.27 1.69 -41.07
CA PRO A 554 5.59 1.04 -41.15
C PRO A 554 6.73 1.85 -40.49
N PHE A 555 7.59 1.17 -39.73
CA PHE A 555 8.71 1.75 -38.96
C PHE A 555 9.92 2.12 -39.84
N ILE A 556 9.76 3.08 -40.75
CA ILE A 556 10.77 3.45 -41.76
C ILE A 556 11.43 4.78 -41.38
N PHE A 557 12.77 4.77 -41.35
CA PHE A 557 13.61 5.94 -41.09
C PHE A 557 14.51 6.19 -42.29
N SER A 558 14.51 7.42 -42.81
CA SER A 558 15.48 7.84 -43.82
C SER A 558 16.69 8.44 -43.12
N LEU A 559 17.87 7.91 -43.46
CA LEU A 559 19.15 8.28 -42.88
C LEU A 559 20.07 8.84 -43.96
N ALA A 560 20.89 9.82 -43.58
CA ALA A 560 21.86 10.46 -44.46
C ALA A 560 23.26 10.47 -43.83
N GLY A 561 24.29 10.68 -44.65
CA GLY A 561 25.65 10.89 -44.16
C GLY A 561 26.29 9.63 -43.55
N LEU A 562 25.98 8.45 -44.12
CA LEU A 562 26.53 7.18 -43.64
C LEU A 562 28.05 7.16 -43.70
N ALA A 563 28.68 7.09 -42.53
CA ALA A 563 30.13 7.01 -42.39
C ALA A 563 30.51 5.84 -41.48
N ARG A 564 31.60 5.16 -41.80
CA ARG A 564 32.22 4.19 -40.90
C ARG A 564 33.19 4.92 -39.97
N VAL A 565 33.13 4.66 -38.67
CA VAL A 565 33.95 5.38 -37.68
C VAL A 565 35.43 5.00 -37.79
N ILE A 566 35.73 3.72 -37.98
CA ILE A 566 37.10 3.19 -38.09
C ILE A 566 37.25 2.45 -39.43
N GLY A 567 38.20 2.89 -40.24
CA GLY A 567 38.55 2.28 -41.53
C GLY A 567 37.75 2.82 -42.72
N ALA A 568 38.08 2.35 -43.93
CA ALA A 568 37.41 2.77 -45.15
C ALA A 568 35.95 2.24 -45.21
N PRO A 569 35.01 3.01 -45.81
CA PRO A 569 33.66 2.56 -46.02
C PRO A 569 33.65 1.35 -46.98
N PRO A 570 32.97 0.25 -46.62
CA PRO A 570 32.83 -0.90 -47.49
C PRO A 570 31.89 -0.60 -48.68
N VAL A 571 31.90 -1.47 -49.69
CA VAL A 571 30.88 -1.42 -50.73
C VAL A 571 29.55 -1.87 -50.12
N TYR A 572 28.61 -0.93 -50.01
CA TYR A 572 27.28 -1.21 -49.50
C TYR A 572 26.46 -1.96 -50.55
N THR A 573 25.66 -2.93 -50.09
CA THR A 573 24.64 -3.60 -50.89
C THR A 573 23.26 -3.29 -50.29
N ALA A 574 22.19 -3.59 -51.02
CA ALA A 574 20.88 -3.70 -50.39
C ALA A 574 20.98 -4.70 -49.22
N ASP A 575 20.26 -4.40 -48.13
CA ASP A 575 20.19 -5.17 -46.89
C ASP A 575 21.53 -5.39 -46.17
N TYR A 576 22.50 -4.49 -46.38
CA TYR A 576 23.75 -4.51 -45.65
C TYR A 576 23.57 -4.37 -44.13
N PHE A 577 22.54 -3.66 -43.64
CA PHE A 577 22.30 -3.53 -42.20
C PHE A 577 21.23 -4.50 -41.67
N ALA A 578 20.59 -5.30 -42.53
CA ALA A 578 19.57 -6.26 -42.11
C ALA A 578 20.12 -7.33 -41.16
N GLY A 579 19.44 -7.55 -40.03
CA GLY A 579 19.89 -8.41 -38.93
C GLY A 579 20.93 -7.75 -38.01
N GLY A 580 21.25 -6.47 -38.24
CA GLY A 580 22.01 -5.63 -37.32
C GLY A 580 21.08 -4.88 -36.38
N TRP A 581 21.59 -3.82 -35.78
CA TRP A 581 20.80 -2.94 -34.94
C TRP A 581 21.24 -1.49 -35.09
N LEU A 582 20.31 -0.61 -34.78
CA LEU A 582 20.50 0.83 -34.72
C LEU A 582 20.36 1.26 -33.27
N GLU A 583 21.31 2.08 -32.82
CA GLU A 583 21.34 2.63 -31.47
C GLU A 583 20.92 4.11 -31.49
N PHE A 584 19.89 4.43 -30.73
CA PHE A 584 19.46 5.81 -30.47
C PHE A 584 19.95 6.27 -29.10
N GLY A 585 20.30 7.55 -28.97
CA GLY A 585 20.68 8.14 -27.70
C GLY A 585 21.95 7.57 -27.08
N THR A 586 22.24 7.99 -25.84
CA THR A 586 23.38 7.49 -25.04
C THR A 586 22.96 7.31 -23.58
N GLY A 587 23.72 6.52 -22.82
CA GLY A 587 23.49 6.33 -21.38
C GLY A 587 22.15 5.67 -21.05
N ALA A 588 21.39 6.26 -20.12
CA ALA A 588 20.11 5.75 -19.60
C ALA A 588 18.98 5.73 -20.64
N VAL A 589 19.10 6.55 -21.69
CA VAL A 589 18.12 6.70 -22.78
C VAL A 589 18.59 5.96 -24.04
N ARG A 590 19.62 5.11 -23.92
CA ARG A 590 20.13 4.35 -25.04
C ARG A 590 19.15 3.26 -25.44
N GLU A 591 18.79 3.23 -26.70
CA GLU A 591 17.86 2.26 -27.27
C GLU A 591 18.57 1.44 -28.32
N VAL A 592 18.29 0.13 -28.37
CA VAL A 592 18.89 -0.78 -29.35
C VAL A 592 17.77 -1.44 -30.11
N ILE A 593 17.60 -1.08 -31.38
CA ILE A 593 16.49 -1.55 -32.21
C ILE A 593 17.02 -2.36 -33.39
N PRO A 594 16.59 -3.61 -33.56
CA PRO A 594 16.95 -4.43 -34.72
C PRO A 594 16.54 -3.81 -36.05
N VAL A 595 17.42 -3.91 -37.04
CA VAL A 595 17.17 -3.50 -38.42
C VAL A 595 16.65 -4.69 -39.21
N LEU A 596 15.45 -4.58 -39.76
CA LEU A 596 14.84 -5.61 -40.61
C LEU A 596 15.29 -5.51 -42.06
N ARG A 597 15.36 -4.28 -42.59
CA ARG A 597 15.70 -4.00 -43.99
C ARG A 597 16.51 -2.73 -44.12
N SER A 598 17.41 -2.67 -45.10
CA SER A 598 18.11 -1.42 -45.45
C SER A 598 18.24 -1.28 -46.95
N THR A 599 17.86 -0.13 -47.52
CA THR A 599 18.06 0.11 -48.96
C THR A 599 19.52 0.44 -49.27
N LEU A 600 19.89 0.33 -50.55
CA LEU A 600 21.21 0.74 -51.02
C LEU A 600 21.34 2.27 -50.89
N PRO A 601 22.40 2.81 -50.27
CA PRO A 601 22.63 4.25 -50.24
C PRO A 601 22.74 4.84 -51.65
N ALA A 602 21.74 5.65 -52.03
CA ALA A 602 21.67 6.34 -53.30
C ALA A 602 21.62 7.85 -53.05
N GLY A 603 22.57 8.60 -53.62
CA GLY A 603 22.67 10.04 -53.37
C GLY A 603 23.00 10.41 -51.91
N GLY A 604 23.58 9.49 -51.14
CA GLY A 604 23.95 9.71 -49.72
C GLY A 604 22.81 9.53 -48.72
N VAL A 605 21.63 9.11 -49.17
CA VAL A 605 20.45 8.78 -48.35
C VAL A 605 20.11 7.30 -48.50
N PHE A 606 19.64 6.67 -47.43
CA PHE A 606 19.12 5.30 -47.44
C PHE A 606 18.01 5.15 -46.41
N ASP A 607 17.11 4.22 -46.67
CA ASP A 607 15.97 3.93 -45.81
C ASP A 607 16.26 2.66 -45.01
N VAL A 608 15.94 2.71 -43.72
CA VAL A 608 16.06 1.60 -42.80
C VAL A 608 14.68 1.28 -42.23
N THR A 609 14.27 0.03 -42.33
CA THR A 609 13.06 -0.47 -41.67
C THR A 609 13.45 -1.14 -40.36
N LEU A 610 12.96 -0.60 -39.25
CA LEU A 610 13.20 -1.11 -37.91
C LEU A 610 12.15 -2.14 -37.50
N SER A 611 12.45 -2.95 -36.49
CA SER A 611 11.49 -3.92 -35.95
C SER A 611 10.36 -3.28 -35.14
N ARG A 612 10.60 -2.10 -34.58
CA ARG A 612 9.67 -1.31 -33.78
C ARG A 612 10.09 0.16 -33.77
N ASP A 613 9.18 1.04 -33.33
CA ASP A 613 9.53 2.43 -33.05
C ASP A 613 10.35 2.60 -31.77
N PRO A 614 11.22 3.62 -31.71
CA PRO A 614 11.86 4.07 -30.48
C PRO A 614 10.84 4.64 -29.48
N ARG A 615 11.22 4.68 -28.20
CA ARG A 615 10.37 5.20 -27.12
C ARG A 615 10.09 6.70 -27.33
N PRO A 616 8.90 7.20 -26.92
CA PRO A 616 8.66 8.63 -26.85
C PRO A 616 9.65 9.36 -25.92
N PRO A 617 10.09 10.58 -26.27
CA PRO A 617 9.71 11.35 -27.46
C PRO A 617 10.29 10.77 -28.75
N PHE A 618 9.49 10.78 -29.82
CA PHE A 618 9.91 10.24 -31.12
C PHE A 618 11.10 11.05 -31.68
N PRO A 619 12.12 10.41 -32.29
CA PRO A 619 13.31 11.10 -32.78
C PRO A 619 12.97 12.21 -33.77
N THR A 620 13.72 13.30 -33.69
CA THR A 620 13.60 14.42 -34.62
C THR A 620 14.65 14.34 -35.73
N GLY A 621 14.37 15.00 -36.86
CA GLY A 621 15.35 15.10 -37.95
C GLY A 621 16.62 15.85 -37.50
N GLY A 622 17.79 15.33 -37.88
CA GLY A 622 19.10 15.86 -37.51
C GLY A 622 19.81 15.12 -36.38
N GLU A 623 19.10 14.24 -35.65
CA GLU A 623 19.73 13.42 -34.61
C GLU A 623 20.72 12.41 -35.20
N THR A 624 21.83 12.18 -34.49
CA THR A 624 22.85 11.20 -34.88
C THR A 624 22.49 9.84 -34.29
N VAL A 625 22.57 8.81 -35.13
CA VAL A 625 22.33 7.41 -34.77
C VAL A 625 23.54 6.56 -35.10
N VAL A 626 23.72 5.48 -34.35
CA VAL A 626 24.82 4.54 -34.56
C VAL A 626 24.26 3.24 -35.13
N LEU A 627 24.79 2.78 -36.26
CA LEU A 627 24.36 1.55 -36.92
C LEU A 627 25.45 0.49 -36.85
N TYR A 628 25.01 -0.76 -36.72
CA TYR A 628 25.87 -1.93 -36.79
C TYR A 628 25.41 -2.84 -37.92
N PRO A 629 26.34 -3.40 -38.71
CA PRO A 629 26.00 -4.31 -39.80
C PRO A 629 25.40 -5.60 -39.25
N GLY A 630 24.43 -6.17 -39.96
CA GLY A 630 23.87 -7.46 -39.57
C GLY A 630 24.69 -8.67 -40.02
N CYS A 631 24.45 -9.80 -39.36
CA CYS A 631 25.00 -11.10 -39.71
C CYS A 631 23.86 -12.13 -39.76
N ASP A 632 23.66 -12.77 -40.90
CA ASP A 632 22.64 -13.81 -41.11
C ASP A 632 23.10 -15.21 -40.63
N ALA A 633 24.19 -15.26 -39.86
CA ALA A 633 24.85 -16.47 -39.37
C ALA A 633 25.27 -17.46 -40.47
N ARG A 634 25.33 -17.04 -41.74
CA ARG A 634 25.78 -17.89 -42.85
C ARG A 634 27.28 -17.77 -43.11
N ARG A 635 27.84 -18.84 -43.66
CA ARG A 635 29.26 -18.93 -44.02
C ARG A 635 29.64 -17.85 -45.03
N GLU A 636 28.80 -17.64 -46.04
CA GLU A 636 29.06 -16.74 -47.17
C GLU A 636 29.23 -15.31 -46.66
N THR A 637 28.34 -14.86 -45.77
CA THR A 637 28.41 -13.54 -45.14
C THR A 637 29.62 -13.40 -44.23
N CYS A 638 29.97 -14.45 -43.48
CA CYS A 638 31.16 -14.45 -42.62
C CYS A 638 32.47 -14.26 -43.42
N ILE A 639 32.58 -14.89 -44.59
CA ILE A 639 33.72 -14.74 -45.49
C ILE A 639 33.67 -13.39 -46.20
N GLY A 640 32.57 -13.11 -46.91
CA GLY A 640 32.49 -11.97 -47.82
C GLY A 640 32.41 -10.62 -47.11
N LYS A 641 31.61 -10.51 -46.05
CA LYS A 641 31.35 -9.24 -45.37
C LYS A 641 32.34 -8.96 -44.24
N PHE A 642 32.64 -9.97 -43.42
CA PHE A 642 33.42 -9.79 -42.20
C PHE A 642 34.84 -10.37 -42.25
N ASN A 643 35.15 -11.20 -43.25
CA ASN A 643 36.43 -11.92 -43.38
C ASN A 643 36.86 -12.66 -42.10
N ASN A 644 35.92 -13.32 -41.41
CA ASN A 644 36.14 -13.93 -40.09
C ASN A 644 35.81 -15.42 -40.03
N TYR A 645 36.04 -16.13 -41.14
CA TYR A 645 35.66 -17.54 -41.26
C TYR A 645 36.41 -18.47 -40.29
N ALA A 646 37.62 -18.11 -39.87
CA ALA A 646 38.40 -18.89 -38.90
C ALA A 646 37.66 -19.05 -37.55
N ASN A 647 36.82 -18.09 -37.19
CA ASN A 647 36.04 -18.08 -35.95
C ASN A 647 34.55 -18.44 -36.18
N PHE A 648 34.23 -19.08 -37.30
CA PHE A 648 32.87 -19.50 -37.60
C PHE A 648 32.47 -20.70 -36.74
N GLY A 649 31.52 -20.49 -35.82
CA GLY A 649 31.04 -21.51 -34.89
C GLY A 649 29.93 -22.43 -35.43
N GLY A 650 29.75 -22.50 -36.74
CA GLY A 650 28.73 -23.35 -37.39
C GLY A 650 29.35 -24.52 -38.16
N HIS A 651 28.51 -25.46 -38.59
CA HIS A 651 28.91 -26.70 -39.27
C HIS A 651 28.29 -26.75 -40.67
N PRO A 652 28.82 -26.01 -41.66
CA PRO A 652 28.14 -25.77 -42.94
C PRO A 652 27.96 -27.05 -43.78
N PHE A 653 28.74 -28.08 -43.51
CA PHE A 653 28.69 -29.36 -44.21
C PHE A 653 27.93 -30.46 -43.46
N ILE A 654 27.25 -30.11 -42.36
CA ILE A 654 26.46 -31.11 -41.64
C ILE A 654 25.32 -31.61 -42.53
N PRO A 655 25.14 -32.95 -42.67
CA PRO A 655 24.06 -33.50 -43.48
C PRO A 655 22.69 -33.04 -42.98
N LYS A 656 21.77 -32.65 -43.89
CA LYS A 656 20.41 -32.24 -43.54
C LYS A 656 19.55 -33.37 -42.94
N ALA A 657 19.87 -34.61 -43.28
CA ALA A 657 19.22 -35.81 -42.76
C ALA A 657 20.26 -36.69 -42.09
N ASN A 658 19.83 -37.51 -41.12
CA ASN A 658 20.71 -38.47 -40.48
C ASN A 658 21.29 -39.43 -41.53
N SER A 659 22.59 -39.30 -41.81
CA SER A 659 23.29 -40.10 -42.81
C SER A 659 23.30 -41.59 -42.47
N SER A 660 23.02 -41.99 -41.22
CA SER A 660 22.88 -43.40 -40.83
C SER A 660 21.56 -44.04 -41.27
N VAL A 661 20.54 -43.24 -41.64
CA VAL A 661 19.20 -43.74 -42.02
C VAL A 661 19.06 -43.85 -43.55
N VAL A 662 19.88 -43.13 -44.30
CA VAL A 662 19.85 -43.18 -45.78
C VAL A 662 20.67 -44.37 -46.24
N ARG A 663 20.00 -45.44 -46.70
CA ARG A 663 20.65 -46.57 -47.37
C ARG A 663 21.32 -46.05 -48.65
N PRO A 664 22.63 -46.24 -48.86
CA PRO A 664 23.26 -45.88 -50.12
C PRO A 664 22.66 -46.73 -51.25
N GLU A 665 22.01 -46.09 -52.21
CA GLU A 665 21.54 -46.75 -53.43
C GLU A 665 22.71 -46.88 -54.41
N ALA A 666 23.06 -48.13 -54.76
CA ALA A 666 24.03 -48.39 -55.81
C ALA A 666 23.38 -48.09 -57.16
N SER A 667 23.56 -46.88 -57.68
CA SER A 667 23.30 -46.59 -59.09
C SER A 667 24.33 -47.38 -59.93
N GLN A 668 23.93 -48.54 -60.42
CA GLN A 668 24.68 -49.21 -61.49
C GLN A 668 24.43 -48.46 -62.80
N ASN A 669 25.40 -47.65 -63.23
CA ASN A 669 25.55 -47.33 -64.64
C ASN A 669 26.02 -48.61 -65.37
N VAL A 670 25.08 -49.50 -65.69
CA VAL A 670 25.31 -50.51 -66.72
C VAL A 670 25.22 -49.79 -68.06
N GLY A 671 26.36 -49.30 -68.54
CA GLY A 671 26.54 -49.11 -69.97
C GLY A 671 26.38 -50.46 -70.65
N LYS A 672 25.30 -50.62 -71.43
CA LYS A 672 25.24 -51.61 -72.51
C LYS A 672 25.12 -50.87 -73.84
N LYS A 673 25.96 -51.34 -74.76
CA LYS A 673 26.16 -50.93 -76.15
C LYS A 673 24.88 -50.67 -76.93
#